data_AF-A0A9X2B1I1-F1
#
_entry.id   AF-A0A9X2B1I1-F1
#
_cell.length_a   1.000
_cell.length_b   1.000
_cell.length_c   1.000
_cell.angle_alpha   90.00
_cell.angle_beta   90.00
_cell.angle_gamma   90.00
#
_symmetry.space_group_name_H-M   'P 1'
#
loop_
_entity.id
_entity.type
_entity.pdbx_description
1 polymer ?
#
loop_
_entity_poly.entity_id
_entity_poly.type
_entity_poly.pdbx_seq_one_letter_code
_entity_poly.pdbx_strand_id
1 'polypeptide(L)'
;MDKWYSPSESSGSSTVTIKDIARLAGVSIATVSKVLNNKDQDISEETRAKINKVISDYNYIPYRKVVKRMGAKSDTIGLVISSGEVAGKEWIRGAEAAAYQEEMSLIVCHTDGLESKEKRYFKMLRDRNAEGIVFVPNSGSGRKQETPMALAGEDWPIVVVDHQEGGPDAQHLVLDFEQGMYMAVQCLAEQGHERIGFIGGPLDHAPELAKFEGYKKALYENHINFDKSLIFESASGSEKSGGYEGAKQLLSMGATAIATGSDVIACGVYAAAAEQAIRIPEALSVIGFGDSDICKLVIPTLSSVQFPFYKSGFAAVMALLDQIRNQEKGKKQVFQPSIIFRDSVAAPLHIDLTPKEKISIVGSLNMDIIMRVPHIPKVGETILAQDVKNAAGGKGANQAVGAGKLGGKVYMIGRVGNDLYGRELYNSLIKNGVDASGVIFDELLPTGNAYIHVSDKGENNIVVNPGANSRLSREQVQSVEWIFDEVSYCLVQMEIPADTIHYVASICKRKNVKLIIKPAPAHNFNFDNFEEGFLIVPNETELALMLPGGQNIEEKAYQLLNMNYQNVIVTLGEKGCLLVNADTKQYFDAADFQAVDTTAASDSFISGLIVALAEGKDLIEAIRYGSLAAGITVSREGAQPSLPDQDTMRIYM
;
A
#
# COMPACT_ATOMS: atom_id res chain seq x y z
N MET A 1 -23.77 12.26 28.22
CA MET A 1 -23.71 12.23 29.71
C MET A 1 -22.94 13.48 30.07
N ASP A 2 -23.66 14.60 30.12
CA ASP A 2 -23.06 15.94 30.13
C ASP A 2 -23.60 16.71 31.33
N LYS A 3 -22.82 16.78 32.41
CA LYS A 3 -23.07 17.68 33.56
C LYS A 3 -21.78 17.93 34.36
N TRP A 4 -20.75 18.50 33.74
CA TRP A 4 -19.60 19.01 34.48
C TRP A 4 -19.09 20.33 33.88
N TYR A 5 -19.94 21.37 33.86
CA TYR A 5 -19.51 22.76 34.06
C TYR A 5 -20.73 23.70 34.11
N SER A 6 -20.98 24.29 35.28
CA SER A 6 -21.75 25.54 35.38
C SER A 6 -20.76 26.63 35.79
N PRO A 7 -20.65 27.76 35.08
CA PRO A 7 -19.84 28.88 35.55
C PRO A 7 -20.55 29.51 36.75
N SER A 8 -19.94 29.46 37.93
CA SER A 8 -20.37 30.29 39.04
C SER A 8 -20.07 31.76 38.75
N GLU A 9 -21.06 32.60 39.04
CA GLU A 9 -21.04 34.04 38.82
C GLU A 9 -19.86 34.72 39.52
N SER A 10 -19.32 35.72 38.81
CA SER A 10 -18.25 36.62 39.23
C SER A 10 -18.55 37.29 40.58
N SER A 11 -17.80 36.94 41.61
CA SER A 11 -17.61 37.81 42.78
C SER A 11 -16.39 38.70 42.52
N GLY A 12 -16.63 40.02 42.45
CA GLY A 12 -15.57 41.01 42.32
C GLY A 12 -14.60 40.91 43.50
N SER A 13 -13.34 40.61 43.22
CA SER A 13 -12.27 40.64 44.23
C SER A 13 -12.01 42.09 44.64
N SER A 14 -12.59 42.50 45.77
CA SER A 14 -12.12 43.68 46.50
C SER A 14 -10.79 43.31 47.17
N THR A 15 -9.69 43.87 46.67
CA THR A 15 -8.37 43.66 47.26
C THR A 15 -8.36 44.15 48.70
N VAL A 16 -8.16 43.24 49.66
CA VAL A 16 -8.06 43.52 51.09
C VAL A 16 -6.95 44.55 51.33
N THR A 17 -7.27 45.67 51.96
CA THR A 17 -6.31 46.75 52.24
C THR A 17 -5.75 46.68 53.66
N ILE A 18 -4.69 47.44 53.95
CA ILE A 18 -4.18 47.55 55.33
C ILE A 18 -5.25 48.08 56.32
N LYS A 19 -6.21 48.87 55.82
CA LYS A 19 -7.35 49.36 56.60
C LYS A 19 -8.30 48.23 56.98
N ASP A 20 -8.47 47.26 56.09
CA ASP A 20 -9.31 46.09 56.34
C ASP A 20 -8.67 45.16 57.37
N ILE A 21 -7.36 44.95 57.29
CA ILE A 21 -6.60 44.18 58.29
C ILE A 21 -6.67 44.85 59.67
N ALA A 22 -6.52 46.17 59.74
CA ALA A 22 -6.64 46.92 60.98
C ALA A 22 -8.03 46.77 61.61
N ARG A 23 -9.08 46.87 60.79
CA ARG A 23 -10.47 46.67 61.22
C ARG A 23 -10.74 45.24 61.71
N LEU A 24 -10.28 44.22 60.97
CA LEU A 24 -10.49 42.81 61.29
C LEU A 24 -9.70 42.37 62.54
N ALA A 25 -8.49 42.90 62.73
CA ALA A 25 -7.70 42.65 63.94
C ALA A 25 -8.15 43.50 65.15
N GLY A 26 -8.97 44.53 64.94
CA GLY A 26 -9.46 45.45 65.98
C GLY A 26 -8.38 46.39 66.51
N VAL A 27 -7.44 46.82 65.66
CA VAL A 27 -6.30 47.67 66.02
C VAL A 27 -6.20 48.87 65.07
N SER A 28 -5.32 49.83 65.40
CA SER A 28 -5.07 50.96 64.49
C SER A 28 -4.27 50.54 63.25
N ILE A 29 -4.46 51.25 62.14
CA ILE A 29 -3.65 51.07 60.91
C ILE A 29 -2.16 51.24 61.20
N ALA A 30 -1.80 52.16 62.11
CA ALA A 30 -0.42 52.38 62.52
C ALA A 30 0.16 51.15 63.24
N THR A 31 -0.64 50.45 64.05
CA THR A 31 -0.26 49.20 64.73
C THR A 31 0.00 48.08 63.72
N VAL A 32 -0.88 47.89 62.73
CA VAL A 32 -0.67 46.92 61.64
C VAL A 32 0.56 47.26 60.81
N SER A 33 0.76 48.55 60.49
CA SER A 33 1.93 49.02 59.74
C SER A 33 3.24 48.77 60.50
N LYS A 34 3.26 48.95 61.83
CA LYS A 34 4.42 48.64 62.67
C LYS A 34 4.77 47.15 62.64
N VAL A 35 3.77 46.27 62.77
CA VAL A 35 3.96 44.80 62.67
C VAL A 35 4.47 44.39 61.29
N LEU A 36 3.88 44.93 60.21
CA LEU A 36 4.29 44.61 58.83
C LEU A 36 5.70 45.09 58.46
N ASN A 37 6.22 46.10 59.16
CA ASN A 37 7.55 46.68 58.94
C ASN A 37 8.57 46.26 60.02
N ASN A 38 8.28 45.27 60.86
CA ASN A 38 9.14 44.79 61.96
C ASN A 38 9.58 45.92 62.93
N LYS A 39 8.66 46.85 63.22
CA LYS A 39 8.84 48.01 64.13
C LYS A 39 7.84 47.97 65.28
N ASP A 40 7.60 46.77 65.79
CA ASP A 40 6.52 46.40 66.72
C ASP A 40 7.04 45.94 68.09
N GLN A 41 8.21 46.46 68.49
CA GLN A 41 8.85 46.18 69.78
C GLN A 41 7.96 46.59 70.96
N ASP A 42 7.11 47.60 70.78
CA ASP A 42 6.19 48.11 71.81
C ASP A 42 4.79 47.46 71.77
N ILE A 43 4.59 46.40 70.96
CA ILE A 43 3.29 45.74 70.73
C ILE A 43 3.29 44.37 71.43
N SER A 44 2.22 44.07 72.17
CA SER A 44 2.08 42.78 72.87
C SER A 44 2.06 41.58 71.93
N GLU A 45 2.60 40.45 72.37
CA GLU A 45 2.62 39.20 71.59
C GLU A 45 1.22 38.73 71.18
N GLU A 46 0.23 38.90 72.06
CA GLU A 46 -1.17 38.59 71.79
C GLU A 46 -1.71 39.41 70.60
N THR A 47 -1.41 40.72 70.56
CA THR A 47 -1.83 41.61 69.48
C THR A 47 -1.12 41.28 68.16
N ARG A 48 0.17 40.92 68.23
CA ARG A 48 0.98 40.50 67.07
C ARG A 48 0.44 39.20 66.47
N ALA A 49 0.12 38.21 67.31
CA ALA A 49 -0.46 36.95 66.88
C ALA A 49 -1.83 37.15 66.20
N LYS A 50 -2.66 38.04 66.74
CA LYS A 50 -3.96 38.39 66.15
C LYS A 50 -3.82 39.05 64.78
N ILE A 51 -2.90 40.00 64.62
CA ILE A 51 -2.63 40.65 63.31
C ILE A 51 -2.08 39.64 62.30
N ASN A 52 -1.13 38.80 62.69
CA ASN A 52 -0.55 37.77 61.81
C ASN A 52 -1.57 36.71 61.38
N LYS A 53 -2.48 36.32 62.29
CA LYS A 53 -3.58 35.42 61.97
C LYS A 53 -4.49 36.03 60.90
N VAL A 54 -4.91 37.29 61.07
CA VAL A 54 -5.75 37.99 60.09
C VAL A 54 -5.02 38.19 58.75
N ILE A 55 -3.71 38.45 58.75
CA ILE A 55 -2.91 38.53 57.53
C ILE A 55 -2.89 37.18 56.79
N SER A 56 -2.75 36.07 57.51
CA SER A 56 -2.75 34.72 56.96
C SER A 56 -4.14 34.32 56.44
N ASP A 57 -5.18 34.52 57.23
CA ASP A 57 -6.56 34.13 56.92
C ASP A 57 -7.09 34.85 55.66
N TYR A 58 -6.60 36.07 55.40
CA TYR A 58 -7.01 36.89 54.25
C TYR A 58 -5.91 37.05 53.18
N ASN A 59 -4.82 36.29 53.30
CA ASN A 59 -3.69 36.26 52.37
C ASN A 59 -3.17 37.66 51.97
N TYR A 60 -3.08 38.57 52.94
CA TYR A 60 -2.75 39.99 52.71
C TYR A 60 -1.25 40.20 52.47
N ILE A 61 -0.90 40.81 51.34
CA ILE A 61 0.49 41.15 50.97
C ILE A 61 0.68 42.67 50.99
N PRO A 62 1.64 43.22 51.76
CA PRO A 62 1.89 44.66 51.82
C PRO A 62 2.26 45.26 50.47
N TYR A 63 1.62 46.39 50.11
CA TYR A 63 1.86 47.13 48.85
C TYR A 63 3.34 47.47 48.62
N ARG A 64 4.13 47.73 49.67
CA ARG A 64 5.57 48.00 49.55
C ARG A 64 6.39 46.77 49.11
N LYS A 65 5.94 45.55 49.43
CA LYS A 65 6.52 44.29 48.90
C LYS A 65 6.10 44.05 47.44
N VAL A 66 4.92 44.54 47.04
CA VAL A 66 4.45 44.54 45.64
C VAL A 66 5.26 45.52 44.78
N VAL A 67 5.50 46.74 45.26
CA VAL A 67 6.32 47.75 44.54
C VAL A 67 7.80 47.35 44.47
N LYS A 68 8.35 46.70 45.51
CA LYS A 68 9.71 46.12 45.46
C LYS A 68 9.85 44.99 44.42
N ARG A 69 8.77 44.26 44.13
CA ARG A 69 8.73 43.23 43.07
C ARG A 69 8.64 43.82 41.65
N MET A 70 8.07 45.01 41.49
CA MET A 70 7.91 45.65 40.17
C MET A 70 9.22 46.17 39.55
N GLY A 71 10.32 46.24 40.31
CA GLY A 71 11.65 46.62 39.81
C GLY A 71 12.75 45.58 40.07
N ALA A 72 12.38 44.38 40.53
CA ALA A 72 13.33 43.28 40.71
C ALA A 72 13.32 42.42 39.44
N LYS A 73 14.49 41.91 39.01
CA LYS A 73 14.55 40.81 38.04
C LYS A 73 13.65 39.69 38.53
N SER A 74 12.84 39.15 37.63
CA SER A 74 11.87 38.11 37.91
C SER A 74 12.44 36.82 37.38
N ASP A 75 12.65 35.80 38.22
CA ASP A 75 13.19 34.50 37.81
C ASP A 75 12.14 33.70 36.99
N THR A 76 11.55 34.28 35.95
CA THR A 76 10.46 33.72 35.15
C THR A 76 10.71 33.94 33.66
N ILE A 77 10.59 32.88 32.87
CA ILE A 77 10.62 32.89 31.41
C ILE A 77 9.34 32.28 30.84
N GLY A 78 8.98 32.69 29.63
CA GLY A 78 7.84 32.15 28.91
C GLY A 78 8.23 31.13 27.84
N LEU A 79 7.46 30.06 27.71
CA LEU A 79 7.47 29.18 26.54
C LEU A 79 6.12 29.29 25.84
N VAL A 80 6.11 29.85 24.64
CA VAL A 80 4.91 29.96 23.80
C VAL A 80 5.03 28.96 22.65
N ILE A 81 4.14 27.97 22.61
CA ILE A 81 4.24 26.83 21.68
C ILE A 81 2.90 26.57 20.97
N SER A 82 2.96 26.38 19.66
CA SER A 82 1.80 26.04 18.84
C SER A 82 1.43 24.56 18.82
N SER A 83 2.41 23.67 19.01
CA SER A 83 2.23 22.24 18.75
C SER A 83 1.41 21.52 19.82
N GLY A 84 0.32 20.87 19.39
CA GLY A 84 -0.45 19.89 20.16
C GLY A 84 0.04 18.45 19.99
N GLU A 85 1.17 18.23 19.31
CA GLU A 85 1.68 16.90 18.96
C GLU A 85 2.60 16.29 20.03
N VAL A 86 2.89 15.00 19.86
CA VAL A 86 3.78 14.20 20.72
C VAL A 86 5.19 14.80 20.87
N ALA A 87 5.67 15.51 19.85
CA ALA A 87 6.94 16.25 19.90
C ALA A 87 6.95 17.34 21.00
N GLY A 88 5.81 17.97 21.29
CA GLY A 88 5.67 19.03 22.29
C GLY A 88 6.01 18.57 23.71
N LYS A 89 5.75 17.30 24.05
CA LYS A 89 6.03 16.75 25.39
C LYS A 89 7.52 16.74 25.70
N GLU A 90 8.34 16.13 24.86
CA GLU A 90 9.79 16.03 25.10
C GLU A 90 10.47 17.39 25.00
N TRP A 91 9.93 18.27 24.15
CA TRP A 91 10.39 19.64 24.04
C TRP A 91 10.15 20.44 25.32
N ILE A 92 8.93 20.40 25.87
CA ILE A 92 8.59 21.04 27.16
C ILE A 92 9.45 20.47 28.29
N ARG A 93 9.69 19.14 28.33
CA ARG A 93 10.58 18.53 29.32
C ARG A 93 12.01 19.03 29.23
N GLY A 94 12.54 19.21 28.01
CA GLY A 94 13.86 19.78 27.80
C GLY A 94 13.95 21.22 28.30
N ALA A 95 12.97 22.05 27.93
CA ALA A 95 12.89 23.44 28.36
C ALA A 95 12.73 23.59 29.89
N GLU A 96 11.88 22.76 30.51
CA GLU A 96 11.67 22.76 31.96
C GLU A 96 12.93 22.32 32.70
N ALA A 97 13.64 21.29 32.22
CA ALA A 97 14.91 20.87 32.82
C ALA A 97 15.99 21.96 32.77
N ALA A 98 16.09 22.71 31.67
CA ALA A 98 17.00 23.85 31.57
C ALA A 98 16.60 24.99 32.51
N ALA A 99 15.31 25.32 32.58
CA ALA A 99 14.80 26.33 33.50
C ALA A 99 15.09 25.95 34.96
N TYR A 100 14.84 24.69 35.33
CA TYR A 100 15.12 24.16 36.66
C TYR A 100 16.62 24.23 37.01
N GLN A 101 17.51 23.86 36.09
CA GLN A 101 18.96 23.92 36.30
C GLN A 101 19.45 25.34 36.60
N GLU A 102 18.82 26.34 35.99
CA GLU A 102 19.19 27.75 36.11
C GLU A 102 18.32 28.50 37.14
N GLU A 103 17.57 27.77 37.97
CA GLU A 103 16.68 28.30 39.02
C GLU A 103 15.59 29.27 38.52
N MET A 104 15.15 29.09 37.27
CA MET A 104 14.11 29.87 36.61
C MET A 104 12.74 29.17 36.66
N SER A 105 11.67 29.96 36.79
CA SER A 105 10.28 29.52 36.63
C SER A 105 9.87 29.54 35.16
N LEU A 106 9.30 28.46 34.66
CA LEU A 106 8.81 28.37 33.27
C LEU A 106 7.28 28.50 33.21
N ILE A 107 6.76 29.44 32.43
CA ILE A 107 5.32 29.54 32.11
C ILE A 107 5.09 29.02 30.69
N VAL A 108 4.43 27.87 30.57
CA VAL A 108 4.08 27.26 29.27
C VAL A 108 2.72 27.78 28.78
N CYS A 109 2.68 28.26 27.54
CA CYS A 109 1.52 28.84 26.88
C CYS A 109 1.27 28.11 25.55
N HIS A 110 0.14 27.42 25.45
CA HIS A 110 -0.22 26.65 24.26
C HIS A 110 -1.18 27.43 23.34
N THR A 111 -0.81 27.62 22.08
CA THR A 111 -1.53 28.53 21.17
C THR A 111 -2.53 27.86 20.24
N ASP A 112 -2.52 26.53 20.12
CA ASP A 112 -3.30 25.78 19.10
C ASP A 112 -3.16 26.37 17.68
N GLY A 113 -2.04 27.04 17.40
CA GLY A 113 -1.84 27.74 16.14
C GLY A 113 -2.66 29.01 15.91
N LEU A 114 -3.32 29.53 16.95
CA LEU A 114 -4.15 30.73 16.86
C LEU A 114 -3.35 32.00 17.19
N GLU A 115 -3.18 32.88 16.19
CA GLU A 115 -2.51 34.18 16.35
C GLU A 115 -3.11 35.04 17.49
N SER A 116 -4.43 34.95 17.68
CA SER A 116 -5.11 35.67 18.78
C SER A 116 -4.66 35.19 20.16
N LYS A 117 -4.31 33.91 20.30
CA LYS A 117 -3.73 33.34 21.52
C LYS A 117 -2.26 33.73 21.65
N GLU A 118 -1.49 33.71 20.57
CA GLU A 118 -0.08 34.19 20.57
C GLU A 118 0.02 35.61 21.11
N LYS A 119 -0.72 36.57 20.52
CA LYS A 119 -0.75 37.97 20.96
C LYS A 119 -1.15 38.10 22.43
N ARG A 120 -2.15 37.32 22.86
CA ARG A 120 -2.62 37.30 24.26
C ARG A 120 -1.54 36.80 25.21
N TYR A 121 -0.82 35.73 24.87
CA TYR A 121 0.21 35.16 25.74
C TYR A 121 1.47 36.00 25.78
N PHE A 122 1.89 36.58 24.66
CA PHE A 122 2.99 37.56 24.64
C PHE A 122 2.70 38.72 25.59
N LYS A 123 1.50 39.31 25.50
CA LYS A 123 1.06 40.36 26.42
C LYS A 123 1.04 39.88 27.88
N MET A 124 0.45 38.72 28.15
CA MET A 124 0.36 38.16 29.51
C MET A 124 1.73 37.92 30.14
N LEU A 125 2.68 37.33 29.40
CA LEU A 125 4.03 37.03 29.88
C LEU A 125 4.79 38.32 30.18
N ARG A 126 4.63 39.34 29.35
CA ARG A 126 5.16 40.68 29.58
C ARG A 126 4.56 41.35 30.81
N ASP A 127 3.25 41.34 30.95
CA ASP A 127 2.55 41.92 32.13
C ASP A 127 2.94 41.20 33.45
N ARG A 128 3.45 39.97 33.35
CA ARG A 128 4.00 39.19 34.47
C ARG A 128 5.51 39.36 34.69
N ASN A 129 6.15 40.30 33.99
CA ASN A 129 7.59 40.57 34.05
C ASN A 129 8.46 39.35 33.69
N ALA A 130 8.04 38.50 32.74
CA ALA A 130 8.92 37.44 32.25
C ALA A 130 10.17 38.05 31.59
N GLU A 131 11.36 37.55 31.93
CA GLU A 131 12.65 38.08 31.45
C GLU A 131 12.90 37.82 29.97
N GLY A 132 12.22 36.84 29.38
CA GLY A 132 12.31 36.52 27.97
C GLY A 132 11.32 35.43 27.55
N ILE A 133 11.25 35.18 26.24
CA ILE A 133 10.37 34.17 25.66
C ILE A 133 11.15 33.22 24.74
N VAL A 134 10.82 31.94 24.85
CA VAL A 134 11.06 30.97 23.80
C VAL A 134 9.77 30.79 23.00
N PHE A 135 9.82 31.06 21.70
CA PHE A 135 8.67 31.01 20.80
C PHE A 135 8.84 29.91 19.75
N VAL A 136 7.88 29.00 19.71
CA VAL A 136 7.75 27.95 18.69
C VAL A 136 6.52 28.28 17.85
N PRO A 137 6.69 28.93 16.69
CA PRO A 137 5.58 29.43 15.87
C PRO A 137 4.70 28.32 15.32
N ASN A 138 3.50 28.70 14.88
CA ASN A 138 2.73 27.91 13.93
C ASN A 138 3.06 28.40 12.52
N SER A 139 3.85 27.65 11.77
CA SER A 139 4.25 28.07 10.41
C SER A 139 3.14 27.86 9.35
N GLY A 140 1.88 27.89 9.79
CA GLY A 140 0.68 27.67 8.99
C GLY A 140 -0.13 28.95 8.81
N SER A 141 0.36 29.86 7.97
CA SER A 141 -0.48 30.65 7.06
C SER A 141 0.44 31.59 6.30
N GLY A 142 0.45 31.53 4.96
CA GLY A 142 1.10 32.52 4.10
C GLY A 142 0.50 33.94 4.19
N ARG A 143 0.04 34.37 5.37
CA ARG A 143 -0.40 35.73 5.67
C ARG A 143 0.78 36.51 6.20
N LYS A 144 0.82 37.80 5.91
CA LYS A 144 1.75 38.78 6.51
C LYS A 144 1.52 38.84 8.03
N GLN A 145 2.09 37.90 8.77
CA GLN A 145 2.11 37.94 10.23
C GLN A 145 3.11 39.01 10.68
N GLU A 146 2.78 39.69 11.78
CA GLU A 146 3.77 40.51 12.49
C GLU A 146 4.87 39.57 13.01
N THR A 147 6.13 39.91 12.74
CA THR A 147 7.25 39.06 13.19
C THR A 147 7.20 38.90 14.72
N PRO A 148 7.72 37.79 15.27
CA PRO A 148 7.81 37.61 16.73
C PRO A 148 8.53 38.77 17.42
N MET A 149 9.52 39.38 16.75
CA MET A 149 10.17 40.64 17.18
C MET A 149 9.23 41.84 17.18
N ALA A 150 8.31 41.97 16.21
CA ALA A 150 7.31 43.04 16.22
C ALA A 150 6.29 42.89 17.36
N LEU A 151 5.93 41.65 17.72
CA LEU A 151 5.06 41.34 18.87
C LEU A 151 5.80 41.51 20.21
N ALA A 152 7.09 41.18 20.23
CA ALA A 152 7.96 41.30 21.38
C ALA A 152 8.50 42.74 21.57
N GLY A 153 8.62 43.60 20.57
CA GLY A 153 9.36 44.86 20.71
C GLY A 153 10.88 44.66 20.87
N GLU A 154 11.67 45.70 20.61
CA GLU A 154 13.13 45.58 20.38
C GLU A 154 13.96 45.13 21.61
N ASP A 155 13.46 45.32 22.83
CA ASP A 155 14.24 45.12 24.07
C ASP A 155 13.98 43.80 24.81
N TRP A 156 13.19 42.87 24.26
CA TRP A 156 12.82 41.64 24.97
C TRP A 156 13.50 40.40 24.39
N PRO A 157 14.36 39.73 25.17
CA PRO A 157 15.04 38.51 24.73
C PRO A 157 14.04 37.47 24.20
N ILE A 158 14.29 37.01 22.97
CA ILE A 158 13.45 36.05 22.27
C ILE A 158 14.30 35.05 21.49
N VAL A 159 14.02 33.77 21.73
CA VAL A 159 14.55 32.65 20.95
C VAL A 159 13.42 32.09 20.10
N VAL A 160 13.62 32.00 18.78
CA VAL A 160 12.65 31.44 17.85
C VAL A 160 13.11 30.07 17.38
N VAL A 161 12.21 29.10 17.45
CA VAL A 161 12.47 27.71 17.13
C VAL A 161 11.75 27.38 15.82
N ASP A 162 12.28 27.88 14.70
CA ASP A 162 11.89 27.48 13.33
C ASP A 162 12.86 28.02 12.26
N HIS A 163 12.65 27.63 11.00
CA HIS A 163 13.56 27.81 9.87
C HIS A 163 13.76 29.27 9.43
N GLN A 164 12.77 30.19 9.51
CA GLN A 164 12.90 31.53 8.86
C GLN A 164 12.22 32.76 9.49
N GLU A 165 11.44 32.66 10.57
CA GLU A 165 10.53 33.75 10.99
C GLU A 165 10.89 34.45 12.31
N GLY A 166 12.16 34.83 12.52
CA GLY A 166 12.59 35.51 13.77
C GLY A 166 13.15 36.92 13.62
N GLY A 167 13.54 37.34 12.41
CA GLY A 167 14.34 38.56 12.20
C GLY A 167 15.84 38.36 12.43
N PRO A 168 16.68 39.36 12.07
CA PRO A 168 18.15 39.22 12.07
C PRO A 168 18.79 39.17 13.47
N ASP A 169 18.11 39.66 14.51
CA ASP A 169 18.65 39.72 15.88
C ASP A 169 18.18 38.54 16.77
N ALA A 170 17.20 37.74 16.34
CA ALA A 170 16.73 36.57 17.08
C ALA A 170 17.71 35.39 17.01
N GLN A 171 17.78 34.58 18.08
CA GLN A 171 18.49 33.30 18.04
C GLN A 171 17.60 32.23 17.41
N HIS A 172 18.15 31.49 16.45
CA HIS A 172 17.39 30.53 15.61
C HIS A 172 17.82 29.10 15.91
N LEU A 173 16.88 28.28 16.36
CA LEU A 173 17.07 26.84 16.52
C LEU A 173 16.28 26.10 15.44
N VAL A 174 17.00 25.42 14.56
CA VAL A 174 16.42 24.79 13.38
C VAL A 174 16.42 23.26 13.53
N LEU A 175 15.24 22.68 13.36
CA LEU A 175 15.04 21.24 13.18
C LEU A 175 14.96 20.98 11.68
N ASP A 176 15.87 20.17 11.14
CA ASP A 176 15.97 19.94 9.70
C ASP A 176 14.96 18.88 9.24
N PHE A 177 13.70 19.29 9.07
CA PHE A 177 12.61 18.39 8.67
C PHE A 177 12.76 17.90 7.22
N GLU A 178 13.33 18.72 6.33
CA GLU A 178 13.64 18.33 4.95
C GLU A 178 14.66 17.17 4.95
N GLN A 179 15.77 17.32 5.68
CA GLN A 179 16.77 16.26 5.81
C GLN A 179 16.18 15.02 6.47
N GLY A 180 15.31 15.18 7.46
CA GLY A 180 14.65 14.06 8.13
C GLY A 180 13.82 13.20 7.17
N MET A 181 12.99 13.84 6.34
CA MET A 181 12.15 13.10 5.38
C MET A 181 12.97 12.58 4.21
N TYR A 182 13.99 13.31 3.76
CA TYR A 182 14.97 12.82 2.79
C TYR A 182 15.58 11.50 3.26
N MET A 183 16.08 11.43 4.49
CA MET A 183 16.66 10.20 5.06
C MET A 183 15.63 9.08 5.12
N ALA A 184 14.38 9.38 5.46
CA ALA A 184 13.32 8.37 5.54
C ALA A 184 13.04 7.72 4.18
N VAL A 185 12.95 8.52 3.12
CA VAL A 185 12.72 8.04 1.76
C VAL A 185 13.97 7.38 1.19
N GLN A 186 15.16 7.92 1.47
CA GLN A 186 16.45 7.31 1.13
C GLN A 186 16.54 5.89 1.68
N CYS A 187 16.16 5.68 2.95
CA CYS A 187 16.11 4.36 3.56
C CYS A 187 15.21 3.39 2.79
N LEU A 188 14.04 3.85 2.32
CA LEU A 188 13.11 2.99 1.57
C LEU A 188 13.65 2.70 0.16
N ALA A 189 14.26 3.70 -0.50
CA ALA A 189 14.89 3.54 -1.80
C ALA A 189 16.07 2.55 -1.74
N GLU A 190 16.91 2.62 -0.71
CA GLU A 190 18.03 1.69 -0.48
C GLU A 190 17.57 0.24 -0.24
N GLN A 191 16.34 0.04 0.25
CA GLN A 191 15.72 -1.28 0.35
C GLN A 191 15.16 -1.78 -1.00
N GLY A 192 15.18 -0.97 -2.05
CA GLY A 192 14.73 -1.34 -3.41
C GLY A 192 13.30 -0.90 -3.73
N HIS A 193 12.68 -0.04 -2.93
CA HIS A 193 11.34 0.46 -3.23
C HIS A 193 11.36 1.55 -4.33
N GLU A 194 10.63 1.33 -5.42
CA GLU A 194 10.43 2.33 -6.50
C GLU A 194 9.07 3.02 -6.43
N ARG A 195 8.10 2.48 -5.68
CA ARG A 195 6.76 3.05 -5.52
C ARG A 195 6.53 3.47 -4.08
N ILE A 196 7.14 4.60 -3.72
CA ILE A 196 7.13 5.15 -2.36
C ILE A 196 6.05 6.22 -2.25
N GLY A 197 5.04 5.98 -1.42
CA GLY A 197 3.98 6.92 -1.10
C GLY A 197 4.36 7.92 -0.01
N PHE A 198 3.73 9.10 -0.03
CA PHE A 198 3.82 10.11 1.02
C PHE A 198 2.44 10.40 1.60
N ILE A 199 2.30 10.32 2.92
CA ILE A 199 1.10 10.76 3.62
C ILE A 199 1.49 11.81 4.66
N GLY A 200 1.07 13.05 4.43
CA GLY A 200 1.42 14.19 5.29
C GLY A 200 0.21 14.97 5.76
N GLY A 201 0.44 15.94 6.63
CA GLY A 201 -0.53 16.99 6.98
C GLY A 201 -0.70 18.04 5.86
N PRO A 202 -1.39 19.15 6.14
CA PRO A 202 -1.58 20.23 5.16
C PRO A 202 -0.26 20.82 4.66
N LEU A 203 -0.09 20.90 3.34
CA LEU A 203 1.16 21.37 2.70
C LEU A 203 1.32 22.89 2.70
N ASP A 204 0.31 23.62 3.17
CA ASP A 204 0.38 25.07 3.43
C ASP A 204 1.03 25.40 4.78
N HIS A 205 1.43 24.39 5.55
CA HIS A 205 2.24 24.51 6.78
C HIS A 205 3.73 24.26 6.49
N ALA A 206 4.61 25.17 6.91
CA ALA A 206 6.03 25.11 6.53
C ALA A 206 6.77 23.83 6.96
N PRO A 207 6.58 23.26 8.17
CA PRO A 207 7.23 22.00 8.56
C PRO A 207 6.83 20.84 7.65
N GLU A 208 5.57 20.81 7.23
CA GLU A 208 5.07 19.73 6.37
C GLU A 208 5.53 19.90 4.93
N LEU A 209 5.55 21.15 4.43
CA LEU A 209 6.16 21.48 3.15
C LEU A 209 7.64 21.06 3.11
N ALA A 210 8.40 21.32 4.18
CA ALA A 210 9.80 20.91 4.26
C ALA A 210 9.96 19.39 4.19
N LYS A 211 9.12 18.62 4.89
CA LYS A 211 9.09 17.15 4.75
C LYS A 211 8.80 16.75 3.30
N PHE A 212 7.81 17.35 2.67
CA PHE A 212 7.45 17.06 1.28
C PHE A 212 8.56 17.39 0.27
N GLU A 213 9.30 18.48 0.48
CA GLU A 213 10.51 18.79 -0.32
C GLU A 213 11.59 17.72 -0.12
N GLY A 214 11.82 17.27 1.11
CA GLY A 214 12.75 16.18 1.42
C GLY A 214 12.38 14.87 0.73
N TYR A 215 11.08 14.54 0.71
CA TYR A 215 10.55 13.40 -0.04
C TYR A 215 10.86 13.50 -1.54
N LYS A 216 10.55 14.63 -2.18
CA LYS A 216 10.81 14.84 -3.61
C LYS A 216 12.29 14.75 -3.95
N LYS A 217 13.14 15.34 -3.11
CA LYS A 217 14.60 15.34 -3.28
C LYS A 217 15.17 13.92 -3.25
N ALA A 218 14.74 13.10 -2.28
CA ALA A 218 15.20 11.72 -2.18
C ALA A 218 14.76 10.88 -3.40
N LEU A 219 13.52 11.03 -3.89
CA LEU A 219 13.10 10.33 -5.11
C LEU A 219 13.97 10.71 -6.31
N TYR A 220 14.22 12.01 -6.49
CA TYR A 220 15.03 12.52 -7.60
C TYR A 220 16.45 11.96 -7.59
N GLU A 221 17.11 11.95 -6.44
CA GLU A 221 18.50 11.47 -6.30
C GLU A 221 18.63 9.95 -6.46
N ASN A 222 17.57 9.18 -6.16
CA ASN A 222 17.54 7.72 -6.36
C ASN A 222 16.98 7.30 -7.73
N HIS A 223 16.77 8.25 -8.66
CA HIS A 223 16.19 7.98 -9.98
C HIS A 223 14.79 7.33 -9.94
N ILE A 224 14.01 7.62 -8.90
CA ILE A 224 12.63 7.16 -8.76
C ILE A 224 11.70 8.22 -9.34
N ASN A 225 10.78 7.82 -10.23
CA ASN A 225 9.83 8.74 -10.85
C ASN A 225 8.85 9.30 -9.81
N PHE A 226 8.71 10.63 -9.80
CA PHE A 226 7.70 11.30 -8.98
C PHE A 226 6.30 11.01 -9.55
N ASP A 227 5.45 10.39 -8.74
CA ASP A 227 4.07 10.07 -9.08
C ASP A 227 3.11 10.84 -8.15
N LYS A 228 2.37 11.78 -8.72
CA LYS A 228 1.42 12.60 -7.95
C LYS A 228 0.29 11.77 -7.34
N SER A 229 -0.04 10.60 -7.90
CA SER A 229 -1.06 9.70 -7.35
C SER A 229 -0.62 9.04 -6.04
N LEU A 230 0.68 9.03 -5.76
CA LEU A 230 1.28 8.48 -4.54
C LEU A 230 1.35 9.49 -3.38
N ILE A 231 0.67 10.63 -3.49
CA ILE A 231 0.67 11.69 -2.48
C ILE A 231 -0.72 11.81 -1.85
N PHE A 232 -0.78 11.86 -0.53
CA PHE A 232 -2.01 12.14 0.22
C PHE A 232 -1.78 13.21 1.28
N GLU A 233 -2.66 14.21 1.26
CA GLU A 233 -2.69 15.32 2.22
C GLU A 233 -3.86 15.12 3.19
N SER A 234 -3.55 14.84 4.45
CA SER A 234 -4.53 14.66 5.52
C SER A 234 -5.16 15.99 5.90
N ALA A 235 -6.49 16.07 5.87
CA ALA A 235 -7.22 17.23 6.39
C ALA A 235 -7.02 17.40 7.91
N SER A 236 -7.02 18.65 8.38
CA SER A 236 -6.85 19.01 9.79
C SER A 236 -8.01 18.49 10.65
N GLY A 237 -7.76 17.56 11.57
CA GLY A 237 -8.75 17.12 12.56
C GLY A 237 -8.61 15.69 13.10
N SER A 238 -7.98 14.78 12.34
CA SER A 238 -7.65 13.43 12.81
C SER A 238 -6.56 12.78 11.97
N GLU A 239 -5.29 13.06 12.31
CA GLU A 239 -4.10 12.48 11.64
C GLU A 239 -4.17 10.97 11.43
N LYS A 240 -4.76 10.24 12.40
CA LYS A 240 -4.97 8.79 12.27
C LYS A 240 -5.96 8.42 11.16
N SER A 241 -7.07 9.15 10.99
CA SER A 241 -8.02 8.86 9.90
C SER A 241 -7.43 9.24 8.55
N GLY A 242 -6.66 10.34 8.49
CA GLY A 242 -5.93 10.73 7.28
C GLY A 242 -4.89 9.69 6.87
N GLY A 243 -4.16 9.12 7.83
CA GLY A 243 -3.27 7.99 7.59
C GLY A 243 -4.01 6.76 7.04
N TYR A 244 -5.20 6.46 7.55
CA TYR A 244 -6.01 5.34 7.10
C TYR A 244 -6.56 5.56 5.68
N GLU A 245 -7.18 6.71 5.41
CA GLU A 245 -7.74 7.06 4.09
C GLU A 245 -6.64 7.15 3.03
N GLY A 246 -5.54 7.84 3.36
CA GLY A 246 -4.38 7.94 2.50
C GLY A 246 -3.80 6.57 2.16
N ALA A 247 -3.62 5.70 3.15
CA ALA A 247 -3.13 4.35 2.90
C ALA A 247 -4.02 3.57 1.92
N LYS A 248 -5.37 3.62 2.06
CA LYS A 248 -6.25 2.93 1.10
C LYS A 248 -6.06 3.44 -0.33
N GLN A 249 -5.92 4.77 -0.51
CA GLN A 249 -5.64 5.35 -1.82
C GLN A 249 -4.28 4.89 -2.34
N LEU A 250 -3.21 5.08 -1.57
CA LEU A 250 -1.85 4.80 -2.04
C LEU A 250 -1.65 3.32 -2.35
N LEU A 251 -2.25 2.42 -1.56
CA LEU A 251 -2.26 0.98 -1.81
C LEU A 251 -3.01 0.63 -3.09
N SER A 252 -4.16 1.26 -3.36
CA SER A 252 -4.88 1.05 -4.63
C SER A 252 -4.09 1.51 -5.86
N MET A 253 -3.16 2.44 -5.68
CA MET A 253 -2.25 2.91 -6.72
C MET A 253 -0.98 2.05 -6.82
N GLY A 254 -0.76 1.07 -5.94
CA GLY A 254 0.39 0.16 -5.97
C GLY A 254 1.62 0.64 -5.19
N ALA A 255 1.45 1.46 -4.15
CA ALA A 255 2.53 1.79 -3.23
C ALA A 255 3.08 0.52 -2.55
N THR A 256 4.41 0.36 -2.55
CA THR A 256 5.12 -0.73 -1.84
C THR A 256 5.77 -0.25 -0.55
N ALA A 257 5.91 1.06 -0.40
CA ALA A 257 6.35 1.70 0.82
C ALA A 257 5.59 3.01 1.05
N ILE A 258 5.42 3.43 2.30
CA ILE A 258 4.80 4.71 2.67
C ILE A 258 5.67 5.42 3.72
N ALA A 259 6.07 6.65 3.42
CA ALA A 259 6.65 7.59 4.39
C ALA A 259 5.56 8.52 4.92
N THR A 260 5.46 8.65 6.25
CA THR A 260 4.39 9.45 6.90
C THR A 260 4.92 10.70 7.59
N GLY A 261 4.14 11.78 7.57
CA GLY A 261 4.47 13.05 8.21
C GLY A 261 4.50 13.01 9.74
N SER A 262 3.86 12.02 10.37
CA SER A 262 3.91 11.76 11.81
C SER A 262 3.76 10.25 12.12
N ASP A 263 4.15 9.80 13.31
CA ASP A 263 3.90 8.42 13.76
C ASP A 263 2.40 8.11 13.97
N VAL A 264 1.58 9.13 14.22
CA VAL A 264 0.13 8.97 14.37
C VAL A 264 -0.52 8.69 13.02
N ILE A 265 -0.05 9.35 11.95
CA ILE A 265 -0.43 9.02 10.57
C ILE A 265 -0.03 7.57 10.25
N ALA A 266 1.17 7.12 10.63
CA ALA A 266 1.59 5.73 10.44
C ALA A 266 0.63 4.73 11.11
N CYS A 267 0.06 5.06 12.27
CA CYS A 267 -0.95 4.20 12.90
C CYS A 267 -2.23 4.07 12.06
N GLY A 268 -2.59 5.10 11.30
CA GLY A 268 -3.65 5.03 10.30
C GLY A 268 -3.30 4.05 9.17
N VAL A 269 -2.05 4.09 8.70
CA VAL A 269 -1.53 3.16 7.68
C VAL A 269 -1.61 1.71 8.17
N TYR A 270 -1.18 1.44 9.40
CA TYR A 270 -1.28 0.11 10.01
C TYR A 270 -2.73 -0.38 10.09
N ALA A 271 -3.67 0.49 10.46
CA ALA A 271 -5.09 0.14 10.52
C ALA A 271 -5.64 -0.21 9.13
N ALA A 272 -5.27 0.54 8.09
CA ALA A 272 -5.70 0.27 6.72
C ALA A 272 -5.08 -1.01 6.14
N ALA A 273 -3.79 -1.25 6.40
CA ALA A 273 -3.10 -2.46 5.98
C ALA A 273 -3.72 -3.71 6.63
N ALA A 274 -4.00 -3.65 7.94
CA ALA A 274 -4.65 -4.74 8.66
C ALA A 274 -6.04 -5.08 8.11
N GLU A 275 -6.86 -4.07 7.78
CA GLU A 275 -8.18 -4.28 7.19
C GLU A 275 -8.11 -4.95 5.81
N GLN A 276 -7.08 -4.64 5.02
CA GLN A 276 -6.87 -5.22 3.69
C GLN A 276 -6.05 -6.52 3.71
N ALA A 277 -5.73 -7.05 4.89
CA ALA A 277 -4.87 -8.21 5.09
C ALA A 277 -3.46 -8.06 4.45
N ILE A 278 -2.96 -6.83 4.36
CA ILE A 278 -1.62 -6.49 3.88
C ILE A 278 -0.66 -6.56 5.07
N ARG A 279 0.42 -7.34 4.91
CA ARG A 279 1.43 -7.50 5.96
C ARG A 279 2.49 -6.41 5.87
N ILE A 280 2.81 -5.84 7.03
CA ILE A 280 3.97 -4.98 7.23
C ILE A 280 5.01 -5.84 7.97
N PRO A 281 6.30 -5.83 7.59
CA PRO A 281 6.88 -5.06 6.48
C PRO A 281 6.80 -5.78 5.12
N GLU A 282 6.35 -7.04 5.06
CA GLU A 282 6.61 -7.90 3.91
C GLU A 282 5.97 -7.38 2.62
N ALA A 283 4.68 -7.01 2.66
CA ALA A 283 3.96 -6.49 1.50
C ALA A 283 3.95 -4.96 1.43
N LEU A 284 4.23 -4.29 2.54
CA LEU A 284 4.26 -2.83 2.66
C LEU A 284 5.27 -2.40 3.70
N SER A 285 6.27 -1.62 3.31
CA SER A 285 7.14 -0.92 4.25
C SER A 285 6.50 0.38 4.73
N VAL A 286 6.63 0.70 6.01
CA VAL A 286 6.13 1.96 6.58
C VAL A 286 7.23 2.60 7.42
N ILE A 287 7.49 3.90 7.21
CA ILE A 287 8.40 4.68 8.04
C ILE A 287 7.70 5.93 8.59
N GLY A 288 7.78 6.10 9.90
CA GLY A 288 7.19 7.19 10.65
C GLY A 288 8.09 8.42 10.77
N PHE A 289 7.60 9.42 11.50
CA PHE A 289 8.31 10.67 11.75
C PHE A 289 7.97 11.19 13.15
N GLY A 290 8.99 11.31 14.01
CA GLY A 290 8.89 11.83 15.37
C GLY A 290 9.49 10.92 16.45
N ASP A 291 9.52 9.60 16.22
CA ASP A 291 9.94 8.55 17.17
C ASP A 291 9.21 8.59 18.53
N SER A 292 7.89 8.64 18.49
CA SER A 292 7.03 8.61 19.66
C SER A 292 6.92 7.21 20.30
N ASP A 293 6.37 7.14 21.51
CA ASP A 293 6.16 5.88 22.22
C ASP A 293 5.30 4.87 21.44
N ILE A 294 4.45 5.33 20.53
CA ILE A 294 3.59 4.47 19.71
C ILE A 294 4.39 3.54 18.79
N CYS A 295 5.60 3.95 18.39
CA CYS A 295 6.46 3.16 17.52
C CYS A 295 6.82 1.80 18.11
N LYS A 296 6.80 1.69 19.45
CA LYS A 296 7.07 0.46 20.20
C LYS A 296 5.81 -0.37 20.50
N LEU A 297 4.63 0.20 20.27
CA LEU A 297 3.33 -0.40 20.61
C LEU A 297 2.64 -1.04 19.40
N VAL A 298 2.93 -0.57 18.19
CA VAL A 298 2.44 -1.20 16.95
C VAL A 298 3.26 -2.43 16.60
N ILE A 299 2.61 -3.40 15.93
CA ILE A 299 3.23 -4.67 15.51
C ILE A 299 3.04 -4.81 14.00
N PRO A 300 4.12 -4.99 13.21
CA PRO A 300 5.54 -4.90 13.61
C PRO A 300 5.92 -3.51 14.15
N THR A 301 7.01 -3.40 14.90
CA THR A 301 7.42 -2.12 15.50
C THR A 301 7.87 -1.11 14.44
N LEU A 302 7.48 0.17 14.59
CA LEU A 302 7.60 1.20 13.55
C LEU A 302 8.98 1.87 13.54
N SER A 303 9.71 1.75 12.43
CA SER A 303 10.88 2.58 12.12
C SER A 303 10.45 4.03 11.97
N SER A 304 11.18 4.98 12.55
CA SER A 304 10.78 6.39 12.53
C SER A 304 11.98 7.34 12.57
N VAL A 305 11.82 8.52 11.99
CA VAL A 305 12.78 9.62 12.08
C VAL A 305 12.71 10.23 13.48
N GLN A 306 13.83 10.21 14.20
CA GLN A 306 13.97 10.82 15.52
C GLN A 306 14.60 12.21 15.41
N PHE A 307 14.03 13.15 16.16
CA PHE A 307 14.64 14.45 16.41
C PHE A 307 15.03 14.57 17.89
N PRO A 308 16.11 15.30 18.20
CA PRO A 308 16.56 15.50 19.57
C PRO A 308 15.72 16.57 20.30
N PHE A 309 14.39 16.41 20.33
CA PHE A 309 13.44 17.41 20.87
C PHE A 309 13.75 17.82 22.31
N TYR A 310 14.13 16.87 23.17
CA TYR A 310 14.56 17.19 24.54
C TYR A 310 15.80 18.10 24.56
N LYS A 311 16.83 17.77 23.75
CA LYS A 311 18.07 18.58 23.70
C LYS A 311 17.81 19.95 23.07
N SER A 312 16.93 20.05 22.08
CA SER A 312 16.61 21.32 21.44
C SER A 312 15.78 22.23 22.34
N GLY A 313 14.81 21.68 23.08
CA GLY A 313 14.08 22.42 24.12
C GLY A 313 15.00 22.93 25.22
N PHE A 314 15.93 22.08 25.69
CA PHE A 314 16.95 22.48 26.67
C PHE A 314 17.84 23.61 26.13
N ALA A 315 18.37 23.45 24.91
CA ALA A 315 19.21 24.44 24.27
C ALA A 315 18.49 25.77 24.03
N ALA A 316 17.19 25.76 23.74
CA ALA A 316 16.40 26.98 23.54
C ALA A 316 16.30 27.85 24.78
N VAL A 317 16.11 27.23 25.95
CA VAL A 317 16.11 27.97 27.21
C VAL A 317 17.52 28.45 27.56
N MET A 318 18.55 27.62 27.39
CA MET A 318 19.93 28.05 27.64
C MET A 318 20.35 29.22 26.75
N ALA A 319 19.97 29.17 25.46
CA ALA A 319 20.13 30.25 24.50
C ALA A 319 19.46 31.55 24.97
N LEU A 320 18.21 31.47 25.43
CA LEU A 320 17.47 32.62 25.94
C LEU A 320 18.18 33.23 27.17
N LEU A 321 18.64 32.39 28.09
CA LEU A 321 19.33 32.84 29.30
C LEU A 321 20.69 33.47 28.99
N ASP A 322 21.41 32.93 28.00
CA ASP A 322 22.65 33.52 27.51
C ASP A 322 22.40 34.91 26.90
N GLN A 323 21.34 35.05 26.10
CA GLN A 323 20.89 36.34 25.57
C GLN A 323 20.52 37.34 26.68
N ILE A 324 19.81 36.89 27.74
CA ILE A 324 19.46 37.71 28.91
C ILE A 324 20.71 38.18 29.68
N ARG A 325 21.71 37.30 29.84
CA ARG A 325 22.90 37.56 30.68
C ARG A 325 24.00 38.33 29.95
N ASN A 326 24.27 37.95 28.71
CA ASN A 326 25.45 38.39 27.95
C ASN A 326 25.12 39.33 26.78
N GLN A 327 23.84 39.61 26.52
CA GLN A 327 23.38 40.43 25.39
C GLN A 327 23.94 39.97 24.03
N GLU A 328 24.21 38.67 23.88
CA GLU A 328 24.67 38.10 22.62
C GLU A 328 23.56 38.14 21.55
N LYS A 329 23.95 38.42 20.30
CA LYS A 329 23.03 38.46 19.16
C LYS A 329 23.01 37.15 18.36
N GLY A 330 21.85 36.89 17.76
CA GLY A 330 21.45 35.77 16.89
C GLY A 330 22.52 34.80 16.37
N LYS A 331 22.63 33.63 17.03
CA LYS A 331 23.32 32.44 16.48
C LYS A 331 22.29 31.49 15.87
N LYS A 332 22.65 30.85 14.75
CA LYS A 332 21.89 29.74 14.16
C LYS A 332 22.46 28.42 14.66
N GLN A 333 21.64 27.59 15.29
CA GLN A 333 22.02 26.23 15.69
C GLN A 333 21.07 25.23 15.04
N VAL A 334 21.64 24.23 14.37
CA VAL A 334 20.90 23.21 13.62
C VAL A 334 20.99 21.88 14.36
N PHE A 335 19.84 21.23 14.55
CA PHE A 335 19.75 19.88 15.11
C PHE A 335 19.48 18.88 14.00
N GLN A 336 20.39 17.92 13.87
CA GLN A 336 20.31 16.89 12.84
C GLN A 336 19.38 15.75 13.26
N PRO A 337 18.54 15.24 12.35
CA PRO A 337 17.72 14.05 12.59
C PRO A 337 18.55 12.76 12.50
N SER A 338 17.97 11.67 13.01
CA SER A 338 18.50 10.30 12.86
C SER A 338 17.36 9.32 12.66
N ILE A 339 17.59 8.17 12.01
CA ILE A 339 16.58 7.11 11.89
C ILE A 339 16.73 6.11 13.03
N ILE A 340 15.62 5.73 13.64
CA ILE A 340 15.54 4.57 14.53
C ILE A 340 14.93 3.42 13.75
N PHE A 341 15.77 2.45 13.39
CA PHE A 341 15.37 1.25 12.67
C PHE A 341 14.66 0.25 13.59
N ARG A 342 13.57 -0.30 13.08
CA ARG A 342 12.71 -1.32 13.70
C ARG A 342 12.18 -2.28 12.63
N ASP A 343 11.09 -2.98 12.91
CA ASP A 343 10.58 -4.10 12.12
C ASP A 343 9.64 -3.70 10.96
N SER A 344 9.34 -2.40 10.77
CA SER A 344 8.34 -1.95 9.79
C SER A 344 8.86 -1.65 8.39
N VAL A 345 10.16 -1.85 8.15
CA VAL A 345 10.81 -1.64 6.85
C VAL A 345 11.57 -2.89 6.47
N ALA A 346 11.34 -3.38 5.26
CA ALA A 346 12.10 -4.44 4.63
C ALA A 346 12.29 -4.10 3.14
N ALA A 347 13.08 -4.90 2.43
CA ALA A 347 12.99 -4.91 0.97
C ALA A 347 11.54 -5.13 0.55
N PRO A 348 11.04 -4.47 -0.52
CA PRO A 348 9.73 -4.80 -1.03
C PRO A 348 9.70 -6.31 -1.26
N LEU A 349 8.56 -6.95 -0.99
CA LEU A 349 8.31 -8.21 -1.66
C LEU A 349 8.59 -7.92 -3.13
N HIS A 350 9.64 -8.53 -3.67
CA HIS A 350 9.62 -8.81 -5.09
C HIS A 350 8.28 -9.52 -5.25
N ILE A 351 7.32 -8.87 -5.90
CA ILE A 351 6.43 -9.65 -6.74
C ILE A 351 7.44 -10.41 -7.57
N ASP A 352 7.62 -11.69 -7.23
CA ASP A 352 8.48 -12.58 -7.97
C ASP A 352 7.93 -12.51 -9.39
N LEU A 353 8.55 -11.64 -10.18
CA LEU A 353 8.47 -11.60 -11.62
C LEU A 353 9.38 -12.69 -12.18
N THR A 354 10.09 -13.45 -11.32
CA THR A 354 10.35 -14.84 -11.68
C THR A 354 8.97 -15.44 -11.95
N PRO A 355 8.67 -15.83 -13.20
CA PRO A 355 7.42 -16.49 -13.44
C PRO A 355 7.37 -17.67 -12.50
N LYS A 356 6.30 -17.77 -11.71
CA LYS A 356 6.01 -19.01 -11.03
C LYS A 356 5.93 -20.01 -12.15
N GLU A 357 6.84 -20.99 -12.14
CA GLU A 357 6.93 -22.03 -13.17
C GLU A 357 5.63 -22.87 -13.27
N LYS A 358 4.66 -22.61 -12.39
CA LYS A 358 3.38 -23.30 -12.33
C LYS A 358 2.32 -22.66 -13.22
N ILE A 359 1.50 -23.54 -13.78
CA ILE A 359 0.45 -23.24 -14.76
C ILE A 359 -0.85 -23.85 -14.25
N SER A 360 -1.97 -23.13 -14.34
CA SER A 360 -3.29 -23.73 -14.16
C SER A 360 -4.00 -23.90 -15.50
N ILE A 361 -4.61 -25.05 -15.71
CA ILE A 361 -5.45 -25.32 -16.89
C ILE A 361 -6.85 -25.64 -16.40
N VAL A 362 -7.83 -24.85 -16.85
CA VAL A 362 -9.23 -25.01 -16.49
C VAL A 362 -10.01 -25.50 -17.70
N GLY A 363 -10.42 -26.76 -17.67
CA GLY A 363 -11.25 -27.21 -18.78
C GLY A 363 -11.71 -28.64 -18.88
N SER A 364 -12.15 -28.98 -20.10
CA SER A 364 -12.83 -30.24 -20.39
C SER A 364 -11.89 -31.43 -20.36
N LEU A 365 -12.43 -32.53 -19.82
CA LEU A 365 -11.86 -33.87 -19.89
C LEU A 365 -12.87 -34.77 -20.56
N ASN A 366 -12.51 -35.36 -21.70
CA ASN A 366 -13.39 -36.23 -22.47
C ASN A 366 -12.72 -37.56 -22.74
N MET A 367 -13.49 -38.64 -22.78
CA MET A 367 -13.05 -39.87 -23.42
C MET A 367 -13.39 -39.80 -24.91
N ASP A 368 -12.38 -39.90 -25.76
CA ASP A 368 -12.55 -39.91 -27.21
C ASP A 368 -12.84 -41.33 -27.67
N ILE A 369 -14.02 -41.53 -28.26
CA ILE A 369 -14.52 -42.79 -28.81
C ILE A 369 -14.38 -42.71 -30.32
N ILE A 370 -13.29 -43.26 -30.83
CA ILE A 370 -12.88 -43.20 -32.23
C ILE A 370 -13.45 -44.42 -32.96
N MET A 371 -14.33 -44.18 -33.92
CA MET A 371 -15.00 -45.19 -34.74
C MET A 371 -14.50 -45.09 -36.18
N ARG A 372 -13.77 -46.12 -36.65
CA ARG A 372 -13.40 -46.23 -38.07
C ARG A 372 -14.60 -46.70 -38.87
N VAL A 373 -14.95 -45.94 -39.90
CA VAL A 373 -16.11 -46.17 -40.76
C VAL A 373 -15.68 -46.07 -42.22
N PRO A 374 -16.35 -46.76 -43.15
CA PRO A 374 -16.01 -46.66 -44.58
C PRO A 374 -16.15 -45.21 -45.10
N HIS A 375 -17.18 -44.50 -44.65
CA HIS A 375 -17.44 -43.09 -44.94
C HIS A 375 -18.24 -42.45 -43.80
N ILE A 376 -18.23 -41.11 -43.72
CA ILE A 376 -19.05 -40.39 -42.74
C ILE A 376 -20.54 -40.61 -43.07
N PRO A 377 -21.35 -41.09 -42.12
CA PRO A 377 -22.74 -41.45 -42.39
C PRO A 377 -23.55 -40.22 -42.81
N LYS A 378 -24.37 -40.39 -43.85
CA LYS A 378 -25.34 -39.37 -44.26
C LYS A 378 -26.62 -39.47 -43.42
N VAL A 379 -27.42 -38.40 -43.44
CA VAL A 379 -28.73 -38.40 -42.78
C VAL A 379 -29.59 -39.56 -43.31
N GLY A 380 -30.05 -40.43 -42.41
CA GLY A 380 -30.86 -41.62 -42.74
C GLY A 380 -30.07 -42.87 -43.14
N GLU A 381 -28.74 -42.80 -43.17
CA GLU A 381 -27.88 -43.92 -43.50
C GLU A 381 -27.44 -44.68 -42.24
N THR A 382 -27.45 -46.01 -42.30
CA THR A 382 -26.88 -46.88 -41.27
C THR A 382 -25.63 -47.54 -41.83
N ILE A 383 -24.49 -47.35 -41.17
CA ILE A 383 -23.22 -47.98 -41.53
C ILE A 383 -22.69 -48.81 -40.36
N LEU A 384 -21.86 -49.80 -40.66
CA LEU A 384 -21.16 -50.60 -39.64
C LEU A 384 -19.78 -50.00 -39.40
N ALA A 385 -19.43 -49.81 -38.12
CA ALA A 385 -18.06 -49.46 -37.74
C ALA A 385 -17.14 -50.66 -37.98
N GLN A 386 -15.97 -50.40 -38.55
CA GLN A 386 -14.93 -51.39 -38.79
C GLN A 386 -14.13 -51.67 -37.50
N ASP A 387 -13.90 -50.63 -36.70
CA ASP A 387 -13.10 -50.67 -35.47
C ASP A 387 -13.56 -49.56 -34.51
N VAL A 388 -13.40 -49.78 -33.21
CA VAL A 388 -13.71 -48.80 -32.16
C VAL A 388 -12.56 -48.76 -31.15
N LYS A 389 -12.01 -47.57 -30.92
CA LYS A 389 -10.93 -47.33 -29.96
C LYS A 389 -11.31 -46.21 -29.00
N ASN A 390 -10.95 -46.39 -27.73
CA ASN A 390 -11.06 -45.35 -26.72
C ASN A 390 -9.69 -44.71 -26.51
N ALA A 391 -9.66 -43.39 -26.36
CA ALA A 391 -8.46 -42.64 -26.05
C ALA A 391 -8.77 -41.49 -25.08
N ALA A 392 -7.86 -41.25 -24.14
CA ALA A 392 -7.94 -40.07 -23.29
C ALA A 392 -7.86 -38.79 -24.14
N GLY A 393 -8.83 -37.89 -23.97
CA GLY A 393 -9.00 -36.69 -24.76
C GLY A 393 -9.65 -35.54 -23.99
N GLY A 394 -10.21 -34.58 -24.74
CA GLY A 394 -10.64 -33.28 -24.21
C GLY A 394 -9.53 -32.24 -24.24
N LYS A 395 -9.87 -31.01 -24.64
CA LYS A 395 -8.88 -29.94 -24.87
C LYS A 395 -8.08 -29.63 -23.62
N GLY A 396 -8.77 -29.46 -22.49
CA GLY A 396 -8.12 -29.19 -21.21
C GLY A 396 -7.17 -30.31 -20.80
N ALA A 397 -7.61 -31.57 -20.93
CA ALA A 397 -6.77 -32.73 -20.63
C ALA A 397 -5.56 -32.86 -21.57
N ASN A 398 -5.73 -32.67 -22.88
CA ASN A 398 -4.63 -32.73 -23.85
C ASN A 398 -3.60 -31.63 -23.57
N GLN A 399 -4.05 -30.41 -23.30
CA GLN A 399 -3.18 -29.27 -23.00
C GLN A 399 -2.42 -29.49 -21.69
N ALA A 400 -3.08 -30.07 -20.68
CA ALA A 400 -2.45 -30.40 -19.41
C ALA A 400 -1.43 -31.52 -19.53
N VAL A 401 -1.78 -32.63 -20.19
CA VAL A 401 -0.85 -33.74 -20.44
C VAL A 401 0.34 -33.28 -21.29
N GLY A 402 0.10 -32.46 -22.32
CA GLY A 402 1.17 -31.89 -23.14
C GLY A 402 2.12 -31.04 -22.31
N ALA A 403 1.59 -30.13 -21.49
CA ALA A 403 2.41 -29.27 -20.65
C ALA A 403 3.18 -30.06 -19.56
N GLY A 404 2.55 -31.08 -18.96
CA GLY A 404 3.19 -31.96 -17.98
C GLY A 404 4.32 -32.80 -18.59
N LYS A 405 4.12 -33.38 -19.78
CA LYS A 405 5.17 -34.12 -20.52
C LYS A 405 6.38 -33.26 -20.86
N LEU A 406 6.15 -31.97 -21.13
CA LEU A 406 7.21 -31.00 -21.40
C LEU A 406 7.99 -30.57 -20.14
N GLY A 407 7.62 -31.09 -18.96
CA GLY A 407 8.25 -30.77 -17.68
C GLY A 407 7.62 -29.59 -16.94
N GLY A 408 6.52 -29.05 -17.45
CA GLY A 408 5.78 -27.96 -16.80
C GLY A 408 5.13 -28.39 -15.49
N LYS A 409 5.03 -27.46 -14.53
CA LYS A 409 4.34 -27.69 -13.25
C LYS A 409 2.86 -27.34 -13.40
N VAL A 410 2.01 -28.32 -13.69
CA VAL A 410 0.63 -28.04 -14.12
C VAL A 410 -0.39 -28.47 -13.08
N TYR A 411 -1.32 -27.57 -12.75
CA TYR A 411 -2.57 -27.90 -12.07
C TYR A 411 -3.71 -28.05 -13.09
N MET A 412 -4.46 -29.14 -13.02
CA MET A 412 -5.70 -29.32 -13.76
C MET A 412 -6.91 -29.03 -12.88
N ILE A 413 -7.78 -28.11 -13.32
CA ILE A 413 -9.08 -27.84 -12.73
C ILE A 413 -10.14 -28.32 -13.72
N GLY A 414 -10.92 -29.33 -13.31
CA GLY A 414 -11.74 -30.10 -14.24
C GLY A 414 -12.78 -30.95 -13.54
N ARG A 415 -13.69 -31.56 -14.29
CA ARG A 415 -14.71 -32.45 -13.70
C ARG A 415 -14.95 -33.66 -14.59
N VAL A 416 -14.87 -34.84 -13.98
CA VAL A 416 -15.12 -36.14 -14.63
C VAL A 416 -16.24 -36.87 -13.90
N GLY A 417 -16.87 -37.87 -14.50
CA GLY A 417 -17.85 -38.72 -13.80
C GLY A 417 -17.16 -39.74 -12.90
N ASN A 418 -17.84 -40.22 -11.87
CA ASN A 418 -17.38 -41.35 -11.05
C ASN A 418 -17.55 -42.70 -11.78
N ASP A 419 -16.93 -42.82 -12.95
CA ASP A 419 -16.96 -43.98 -13.83
C ASP A 419 -15.54 -44.42 -14.25
N LEU A 420 -15.45 -45.47 -15.08
CA LEU A 420 -14.18 -46.00 -15.56
C LEU A 420 -13.40 -44.96 -16.39
N TYR A 421 -14.08 -44.19 -17.23
CA TYR A 421 -13.44 -43.16 -18.06
C TYR A 421 -12.89 -42.01 -17.22
N GLY A 422 -13.61 -41.59 -16.18
CA GLY A 422 -13.14 -40.55 -15.28
C GLY A 422 -11.87 -40.95 -14.55
N ARG A 423 -11.79 -42.21 -14.11
CA ARG A 423 -10.57 -42.77 -13.49
C ARG A 423 -9.42 -42.88 -14.48
N GLU A 424 -9.69 -43.27 -15.72
CA GLU A 424 -8.68 -43.35 -16.78
C GLU A 424 -8.09 -41.97 -17.10
N LEU A 425 -8.93 -40.96 -17.27
CA LEU A 425 -8.51 -39.57 -17.51
C LEU A 425 -7.72 -39.01 -16.33
N TYR A 426 -8.21 -39.20 -15.10
CA TYR A 426 -7.51 -38.77 -13.89
C TYR A 426 -6.12 -39.41 -13.76
N ASN A 427 -6.02 -40.72 -14.02
CA ASN A 427 -4.74 -41.42 -14.01
C ASN A 427 -3.81 -40.96 -15.14
N SER A 428 -4.35 -40.63 -16.33
CA SER A 428 -3.56 -40.09 -17.42
C SER A 428 -2.88 -38.76 -17.02
N LEU A 429 -3.60 -37.86 -16.35
CA LEU A 429 -3.03 -36.61 -15.84
C LEU A 429 -1.84 -36.86 -14.91
N ILE A 430 -2.05 -37.67 -13.86
CA ILE A 430 -1.01 -37.95 -12.86
C ILE A 430 0.21 -38.61 -13.51
N LYS A 431 -0.01 -39.60 -14.38
CA LYS A 431 1.08 -40.32 -15.06
C LYS A 431 1.95 -39.39 -15.90
N ASN A 432 1.39 -38.29 -16.42
CA ASN A 432 2.10 -37.33 -17.26
C ASN A 432 2.52 -36.06 -16.49
N GLY A 433 2.62 -36.12 -15.15
CA GLY A 433 3.19 -35.05 -14.33
C GLY A 433 2.23 -33.88 -14.03
N VAL A 434 0.92 -34.08 -14.21
CA VAL A 434 -0.10 -33.07 -13.91
C VAL A 434 -0.67 -33.30 -12.50
N ASP A 435 -0.73 -32.23 -11.70
CA ASP A 435 -1.43 -32.22 -10.43
C ASP A 435 -2.96 -32.12 -10.67
N ALA A 436 -3.67 -33.17 -10.28
CA ALA A 436 -5.11 -33.30 -10.48
C ALA A 436 -5.93 -32.88 -9.25
N SER A 437 -5.35 -32.13 -8.29
CA SER A 437 -6.02 -31.67 -7.07
C SER A 437 -7.25 -30.78 -7.33
N GLY A 438 -7.34 -30.16 -8.51
CA GLY A 438 -8.51 -29.39 -8.97
C GLY A 438 -9.58 -30.22 -9.69
N VAL A 439 -9.38 -31.53 -9.87
CA VAL A 439 -10.30 -32.43 -10.57
C VAL A 439 -11.29 -33.05 -9.58
N ILE A 440 -12.59 -32.86 -9.85
CA ILE A 440 -13.67 -33.44 -9.05
C ILE A 440 -14.35 -34.58 -9.83
N PHE A 441 -14.69 -35.65 -9.11
CA PHE A 441 -15.56 -36.72 -9.60
C PHE A 441 -17.02 -36.38 -9.32
N ASP A 442 -17.84 -36.34 -10.37
CA ASP A 442 -19.27 -36.12 -10.29
C ASP A 442 -20.01 -37.45 -10.06
N GLU A 443 -20.85 -37.47 -9.02
CA GLU A 443 -21.60 -38.67 -8.62
C GLU A 443 -22.88 -38.89 -9.44
N LEU A 444 -23.34 -37.90 -10.23
CA LEU A 444 -24.62 -37.97 -10.95
C LEU A 444 -24.44 -38.04 -12.47
N LEU A 445 -23.48 -37.30 -13.03
CA LEU A 445 -23.24 -37.29 -14.48
C LEU A 445 -22.04 -38.16 -14.86
N PRO A 446 -22.12 -38.87 -16.01
CA PRO A 446 -20.98 -39.61 -16.54
C PRO A 446 -19.89 -38.64 -17.04
N THR A 447 -18.68 -39.16 -17.19
CA THR A 447 -17.57 -38.47 -17.85
C THR A 447 -17.96 -38.03 -19.26
N GLY A 448 -17.47 -36.86 -19.69
CA GLY A 448 -17.70 -36.35 -21.04
C GLY A 448 -17.12 -37.30 -22.10
N ASN A 449 -17.73 -37.34 -23.28
CA ASN A 449 -17.28 -38.19 -24.38
C ASN A 449 -17.29 -37.42 -25.70
N ALA A 450 -16.33 -37.71 -26.57
CA ALA A 450 -16.35 -37.28 -27.96
C ALA A 450 -16.49 -38.50 -28.88
N TYR A 451 -17.55 -38.55 -29.68
CA TYR A 451 -17.78 -39.60 -30.66
C TYR A 451 -17.18 -39.14 -32.00
N ILE A 452 -16.09 -39.78 -32.40
CA ILE A 452 -15.29 -39.38 -33.55
C ILE A 452 -15.44 -40.43 -34.63
N HIS A 453 -16.11 -40.10 -35.73
CA HIS A 453 -16.12 -40.93 -36.93
C HIS A 453 -14.91 -40.59 -37.80
N VAL A 454 -14.15 -41.60 -38.24
CA VAL A 454 -13.02 -41.43 -39.17
C VAL A 454 -13.27 -42.29 -40.41
N SER A 455 -13.36 -41.66 -41.58
CA SER A 455 -13.58 -42.36 -42.85
C SER A 455 -12.30 -43.03 -43.39
N ASP A 456 -12.43 -43.97 -44.32
CA ASP A 456 -11.30 -44.54 -45.06
C ASP A 456 -10.49 -43.49 -45.84
N LYS A 457 -11.10 -42.32 -46.11
CA LYS A 457 -10.46 -41.16 -46.75
C LYS A 457 -9.81 -40.19 -45.76
N GLY A 458 -9.88 -40.46 -44.47
CA GLY A 458 -9.36 -39.59 -43.41
C GLY A 458 -10.25 -38.40 -43.06
N GLU A 459 -11.48 -38.34 -43.59
CA GLU A 459 -12.46 -37.32 -43.17
C GLU A 459 -12.94 -37.64 -41.76
N ASN A 460 -13.22 -36.61 -40.95
CA ASN A 460 -13.73 -36.81 -39.59
C ASN A 460 -15.00 -36.00 -39.28
N ASN A 461 -15.78 -36.53 -38.35
CA ASN A 461 -16.93 -35.85 -37.75
C ASN A 461 -16.92 -36.13 -36.25
N ILE A 462 -17.08 -35.08 -35.43
CA ILE A 462 -17.00 -35.16 -33.98
C ILE A 462 -18.31 -34.69 -33.36
N VAL A 463 -18.89 -35.52 -32.50
CA VAL A 463 -20.04 -35.19 -31.66
C VAL A 463 -19.62 -35.25 -30.20
N VAL A 464 -19.74 -34.14 -29.47
CA VAL A 464 -19.34 -34.07 -28.06
C VAL A 464 -20.56 -34.16 -27.15
N ASN A 465 -20.54 -35.10 -26.22
CA ASN A 465 -21.39 -35.10 -25.03
C ASN A 465 -20.58 -34.55 -23.85
N PRO A 466 -20.86 -33.33 -23.37
CA PRO A 466 -20.03 -32.69 -22.33
C PRO A 466 -20.03 -33.45 -21.00
N GLY A 467 -21.07 -34.24 -20.70
CA GLY A 467 -21.15 -35.01 -19.46
C GLY A 467 -20.88 -34.15 -18.22
N ALA A 468 -20.04 -34.66 -17.32
CA ALA A 468 -19.64 -34.00 -16.08
C ALA A 468 -18.96 -32.62 -16.28
N ASN A 469 -18.37 -32.32 -17.45
CA ASN A 469 -17.79 -31.01 -17.74
C ASN A 469 -18.83 -29.88 -17.66
N SER A 470 -20.10 -30.17 -17.97
CA SER A 470 -21.21 -29.21 -17.87
C SER A 470 -21.53 -28.77 -16.43
N ARG A 471 -20.96 -29.43 -15.43
CA ARG A 471 -21.13 -29.13 -13.99
C ARG A 471 -19.87 -28.62 -13.31
N LEU A 472 -18.82 -28.31 -14.09
CA LEU A 472 -17.69 -27.56 -13.55
C LEU A 472 -18.19 -26.16 -13.17
N SER A 473 -18.37 -25.93 -11.88
CA SER A 473 -19.05 -24.76 -11.35
C SER A 473 -18.10 -23.75 -10.72
N ARG A 474 -18.61 -22.53 -10.52
CA ARG A 474 -17.93 -21.48 -9.75
C ARG A 474 -17.49 -21.96 -8.37
N GLU A 475 -18.34 -22.69 -7.65
CA GLU A 475 -18.07 -23.16 -6.29
C GLU A 475 -16.92 -24.17 -6.25
N GLN A 476 -16.77 -24.98 -7.30
CA GLN A 476 -15.61 -25.84 -7.45
C GLN A 476 -14.33 -25.03 -7.63
N VAL A 477 -14.34 -23.98 -8.47
CA VAL A 477 -13.15 -23.13 -8.66
C VAL A 477 -12.83 -22.37 -7.36
N GLN A 478 -13.84 -21.93 -6.61
CA GLN A 478 -13.68 -21.29 -5.30
C GLN A 478 -12.97 -22.18 -4.28
N SER A 479 -13.32 -23.48 -4.22
CA SER A 479 -12.71 -24.40 -3.24
C SER A 479 -11.22 -24.63 -3.49
N VAL A 480 -10.74 -24.34 -4.70
CA VAL A 480 -9.32 -24.43 -5.09
C VAL A 480 -8.72 -23.08 -5.50
N GLU A 481 -9.29 -21.96 -5.01
CA GLU A 481 -8.80 -20.62 -5.34
C GLU A 481 -7.33 -20.39 -4.93
N TRP A 482 -6.82 -21.21 -4.01
CA TRP A 482 -5.40 -21.25 -3.60
C TRP A 482 -4.45 -21.62 -4.75
N ILE A 483 -4.90 -22.39 -5.76
CA ILE A 483 -4.08 -22.73 -6.94
C ILE A 483 -3.67 -21.45 -7.68
N PHE A 484 -4.58 -20.47 -7.75
CA PHE A 484 -4.32 -19.19 -8.40
C PHE A 484 -3.33 -18.31 -7.63
N ASP A 485 -3.02 -18.62 -6.36
CA ASP A 485 -1.93 -17.99 -5.61
C ASP A 485 -0.57 -18.56 -5.99
N GLU A 486 -0.50 -19.70 -6.70
CA GLU A 486 0.75 -20.41 -6.99
C GLU A 486 1.15 -20.38 -8.47
N VAL A 487 0.30 -19.88 -9.37
CA VAL A 487 0.53 -19.91 -10.82
C VAL A 487 0.76 -18.51 -11.40
N SER A 488 1.49 -18.43 -12.50
CA SER A 488 1.64 -17.17 -13.28
C SER A 488 0.76 -17.12 -14.52
N TYR A 489 0.36 -18.29 -15.04
CA TYR A 489 -0.47 -18.41 -16.24
C TYR A 489 -1.66 -19.32 -15.98
N CYS A 490 -2.83 -18.89 -16.47
CA CYS A 490 -4.04 -19.69 -16.46
C CYS A 490 -4.57 -19.87 -17.88
N LEU A 491 -4.62 -21.10 -18.37
CA LEU A 491 -5.29 -21.44 -19.63
C LEU A 491 -6.73 -21.83 -19.36
N VAL A 492 -7.66 -21.20 -20.08
CA VAL A 492 -9.07 -21.59 -20.10
C VAL A 492 -9.54 -21.86 -21.53
N GLN A 493 -10.43 -22.84 -21.66
CA GLN A 493 -11.10 -23.20 -22.91
C GLN A 493 -12.63 -23.07 -22.76
N MET A 494 -13.39 -23.16 -23.86
CA MET A 494 -14.80 -22.75 -23.92
C MET A 494 -15.80 -23.93 -23.92
N GLU A 495 -15.38 -25.16 -23.59
CA GLU A 495 -16.27 -26.34 -23.46
C GLU A 495 -16.87 -26.52 -22.04
N ILE A 496 -16.72 -25.51 -21.18
CA ILE A 496 -17.22 -25.50 -19.80
C ILE A 496 -18.25 -24.37 -19.61
N PRO A 497 -19.05 -24.38 -18.53
CA PRO A 497 -20.04 -23.34 -18.27
C PRO A 497 -19.47 -21.92 -18.31
N ALA A 498 -20.14 -21.02 -19.05
CA ALA A 498 -19.68 -19.64 -19.28
C ALA A 498 -19.55 -18.83 -17.99
N ASP A 499 -20.42 -19.06 -17.01
CA ASP A 499 -20.35 -18.45 -15.68
C ASP A 499 -19.03 -18.76 -14.96
N THR A 500 -18.52 -19.98 -15.14
CA THR A 500 -17.26 -20.43 -14.57
C THR A 500 -16.08 -19.81 -15.31
N ILE A 501 -16.16 -19.65 -16.63
CA ILE A 501 -15.14 -18.95 -17.43
C ILE A 501 -15.01 -17.49 -17.00
N HIS A 502 -16.13 -16.77 -16.84
CA HIS A 502 -16.13 -15.40 -16.32
C HIS A 502 -15.54 -15.32 -14.91
N TYR A 503 -15.88 -16.29 -14.05
CA TYR A 503 -15.33 -16.33 -12.70
C TYR A 503 -13.82 -16.57 -12.69
N VAL A 504 -13.30 -17.50 -13.50
CA VAL A 504 -11.87 -17.74 -13.67
C VAL A 504 -11.15 -16.48 -14.14
N ALA A 505 -11.70 -15.78 -15.13
CA ALA A 505 -11.14 -14.52 -15.61
C ALA A 505 -11.08 -13.45 -14.50
N SER A 506 -12.14 -13.34 -13.69
CA SER A 506 -12.18 -12.41 -12.55
C SER A 506 -11.13 -12.73 -11.47
N ILE A 507 -10.88 -14.02 -11.19
CA ILE A 507 -9.83 -14.43 -10.25
C ILE A 507 -8.46 -14.10 -10.82
N CYS A 508 -8.23 -14.41 -12.10
CA CYS A 508 -6.95 -14.16 -12.75
C CYS A 508 -6.57 -12.68 -12.67
N LYS A 509 -7.50 -11.78 -12.97
CA LYS A 509 -7.32 -10.33 -12.83
C LYS A 509 -7.01 -9.93 -11.38
N ARG A 510 -7.80 -10.41 -10.42
CA ARG A 510 -7.64 -10.06 -8.99
C ARG A 510 -6.31 -10.52 -8.41
N LYS A 511 -5.80 -11.67 -8.88
CA LYS A 511 -4.56 -12.31 -8.40
C LYS A 511 -3.36 -12.06 -9.30
N ASN A 512 -3.48 -11.19 -10.31
CA ASN A 512 -2.43 -10.88 -11.27
C ASN A 512 -1.86 -12.14 -11.99
N VAL A 513 -2.74 -13.07 -12.34
CA VAL A 513 -2.43 -14.25 -13.16
C VAL A 513 -2.72 -13.93 -14.63
N LYS A 514 -1.77 -14.21 -15.52
CA LYS A 514 -1.93 -13.99 -16.96
C LYS A 514 -2.92 -14.99 -17.55
N LEU A 515 -4.10 -14.49 -17.93
CA LEU A 515 -5.16 -15.30 -18.54
C LEU A 515 -4.88 -15.57 -20.02
N ILE A 516 -4.86 -16.86 -20.39
CA ILE A 516 -4.71 -17.34 -21.76
C ILE A 516 -6.01 -18.05 -22.16
N ILE A 517 -6.53 -17.69 -23.34
CA ILE A 517 -7.83 -18.18 -23.81
C ILE A 517 -7.66 -18.98 -25.09
N LYS A 518 -8.17 -20.22 -25.07
CA LYS A 518 -8.44 -21.00 -26.28
C LYS A 518 -9.95 -20.95 -26.58
N PRO A 519 -10.42 -20.13 -27.54
CA PRO A 519 -11.84 -19.95 -27.81
C PRO A 519 -12.43 -21.13 -28.60
N ALA A 520 -12.41 -22.32 -28.00
CA ALA A 520 -12.81 -23.56 -28.62
C ALA A 520 -13.79 -24.33 -27.72
N PRO A 521 -15.01 -24.64 -28.19
CA PRO A 521 -15.64 -24.10 -29.40
C PRO A 521 -15.92 -22.60 -29.25
N ALA A 522 -15.81 -21.85 -30.34
CA ALA A 522 -16.09 -20.40 -30.36
C ALA A 522 -17.59 -20.07 -30.34
N HIS A 523 -18.46 -21.05 -30.55
CA HIS A 523 -19.89 -20.83 -30.75
C HIS A 523 -20.62 -20.64 -29.40
N ASN A 524 -21.56 -19.69 -29.34
CA ASN A 524 -22.42 -19.38 -28.17
C ASN A 524 -21.72 -18.78 -26.93
N PHE A 525 -20.49 -18.28 -27.06
CA PHE A 525 -19.85 -17.48 -26.01
C PHE A 525 -19.92 -15.99 -26.37
N ASN A 526 -20.37 -15.15 -25.43
CA ASN A 526 -20.37 -13.71 -25.64
C ASN A 526 -19.00 -13.13 -25.26
N PHE A 527 -18.24 -12.70 -26.27
CA PHE A 527 -16.95 -12.07 -26.07
C PHE A 527 -17.06 -10.56 -25.81
N ASP A 528 -18.23 -9.96 -25.98
CA ASP A 528 -18.47 -8.54 -25.70
C ASP A 528 -18.33 -8.29 -24.18
N ASN A 529 -17.40 -7.39 -23.81
CA ASN A 529 -17.06 -7.06 -22.42
C ASN A 529 -16.46 -8.23 -21.61
N PHE A 530 -15.79 -9.18 -22.27
CA PHE A 530 -14.96 -10.14 -21.55
C PHE A 530 -13.83 -9.43 -20.80
N GLU A 531 -13.45 -9.95 -19.63
CA GLU A 531 -12.36 -9.39 -18.81
C GLU A 531 -11.03 -9.40 -19.58
N GLU A 532 -10.14 -8.48 -19.24
CA GLU A 532 -8.84 -8.33 -19.89
C GLU A 532 -8.07 -9.67 -19.94
N GLY A 533 -7.65 -10.07 -21.13
CA GLY A 533 -6.91 -11.31 -21.36
C GLY A 533 -5.47 -11.04 -21.78
N PHE A 534 -4.51 -11.75 -21.20
CA PHE A 534 -3.11 -11.63 -21.60
C PHE A 534 -2.89 -12.15 -23.03
N LEU A 535 -3.52 -13.26 -23.40
CA LEU A 535 -3.37 -13.88 -24.70
C LEU A 535 -4.65 -14.64 -25.14
N ILE A 536 -5.01 -14.54 -26.41
CA ILE A 536 -6.03 -15.39 -27.04
C ILE A 536 -5.47 -16.13 -28.26
N VAL A 537 -5.80 -17.42 -28.41
CA VAL A 537 -5.21 -18.32 -29.42
C VAL A 537 -6.27 -19.02 -30.31
N PRO A 538 -7.01 -18.29 -31.16
CA PRO A 538 -7.96 -18.89 -32.08
C PRO A 538 -7.26 -19.60 -33.27
N ASN A 539 -7.93 -20.55 -33.90
CA ASN A 539 -7.62 -20.95 -35.29
C ASN A 539 -8.46 -20.14 -36.29
N GLU A 540 -8.24 -20.32 -37.59
CA GLU A 540 -8.98 -19.60 -38.66
C GLU A 540 -10.50 -19.77 -38.53
N THR A 541 -10.97 -20.99 -38.24
CA THR A 541 -12.40 -21.31 -38.10
C THR A 541 -13.01 -20.65 -36.87
N GLU A 542 -12.35 -20.76 -35.72
CA GLU A 542 -12.76 -20.14 -34.46
C GLU A 542 -12.79 -18.61 -34.59
N LEU A 543 -11.74 -18.02 -35.17
CA LEU A 543 -11.67 -16.58 -35.41
C LEU A 543 -12.83 -16.11 -36.32
N ALA A 544 -13.16 -16.88 -37.35
CA ALA A 544 -14.27 -16.58 -38.24
C ALA A 544 -15.64 -16.70 -37.55
N LEU A 545 -15.79 -17.62 -36.58
CA LEU A 545 -17.00 -17.78 -35.78
C LEU A 545 -17.15 -16.68 -34.72
N MET A 546 -16.05 -16.27 -34.08
CA MET A 546 -16.04 -15.18 -33.10
C MET A 546 -16.35 -13.83 -33.76
N LEU A 547 -15.74 -13.58 -34.91
CA LEU A 547 -15.84 -12.32 -35.66
C LEU A 547 -16.37 -12.62 -37.08
N PRO A 548 -17.70 -12.86 -37.22
CA PRO A 548 -18.31 -13.13 -38.52
C PRO A 548 -18.22 -11.89 -39.43
N GLY A 549 -17.88 -12.11 -40.70
CA GLY A 549 -17.72 -11.02 -41.69
C GLY A 549 -16.61 -11.29 -42.70
N GLY A 550 -16.57 -10.49 -43.78
CA GLY A 550 -15.63 -10.59 -44.90
C GLY A 550 -14.25 -9.97 -44.66
N GLN A 551 -13.93 -9.63 -43.42
CA GLN A 551 -12.63 -9.08 -43.02
C GLN A 551 -11.54 -10.15 -43.11
N ASN A 552 -10.31 -9.70 -43.37
CA ASN A 552 -9.16 -10.61 -43.40
C ASN A 552 -8.70 -10.98 -41.97
N ILE A 553 -7.78 -11.96 -41.87
CA ILE A 553 -7.32 -12.50 -40.58
C ILE A 553 -6.63 -11.42 -39.72
N GLU A 554 -5.84 -10.53 -40.33
CA GLU A 554 -5.14 -9.46 -39.59
C GLU A 554 -6.13 -8.47 -38.99
N GLU A 555 -7.12 -8.04 -39.77
CA GLU A 555 -8.19 -7.12 -39.31
C GLU A 555 -8.96 -7.70 -38.13
N LYS A 556 -9.27 -9.00 -38.17
CA LYS A 556 -9.92 -9.71 -37.06
C LYS A 556 -9.02 -9.81 -35.83
N ALA A 557 -7.72 -10.06 -36.02
CA ALA A 557 -6.78 -10.06 -34.91
C ALA A 557 -6.66 -8.68 -34.23
N TYR A 558 -6.62 -7.59 -35.01
CA TYR A 558 -6.65 -6.23 -34.45
C TYR A 558 -7.94 -5.89 -33.71
N GLN A 559 -9.09 -6.43 -34.15
CA GLN A 559 -10.34 -6.27 -33.39
C GLN A 559 -10.27 -6.95 -32.03
N LEU A 560 -9.68 -8.14 -31.94
CA LEU A 560 -9.47 -8.80 -30.65
C LEU A 560 -8.55 -7.96 -29.74
N LEU A 561 -7.49 -7.33 -30.27
CA LEU A 561 -6.69 -6.40 -29.46
C LEU A 561 -7.53 -5.23 -28.90
N ASN A 562 -8.46 -4.70 -29.70
CA ASN A 562 -9.40 -3.66 -29.26
C ASN A 562 -10.47 -4.17 -28.29
N MET A 563 -10.62 -5.49 -28.12
CA MET A 563 -11.52 -6.15 -27.15
C MET A 563 -10.79 -6.49 -25.84
N ASN A 564 -9.72 -5.77 -25.49
CA ASN A 564 -8.94 -5.93 -24.26
C ASN A 564 -8.07 -7.20 -24.19
N TYR A 565 -7.62 -7.74 -25.34
CA TYR A 565 -6.56 -8.74 -25.35
C TYR A 565 -5.20 -8.05 -25.55
N GLN A 566 -4.19 -8.38 -24.74
CA GLN A 566 -2.84 -7.82 -24.90
C GLN A 566 -2.10 -8.43 -26.09
N ASN A 567 -2.30 -9.73 -26.33
CA ASN A 567 -1.67 -10.48 -27.42
C ASN A 567 -2.70 -11.38 -28.12
N VAL A 568 -2.60 -11.51 -29.44
CA VAL A 568 -3.44 -12.38 -30.25
C VAL A 568 -2.55 -13.28 -31.11
N ILE A 569 -2.71 -14.60 -30.98
CA ILE A 569 -2.03 -15.58 -31.84
C ILE A 569 -3.07 -16.34 -32.66
N VAL A 570 -3.11 -16.11 -33.97
CA VAL A 570 -3.98 -16.88 -34.88
C VAL A 570 -3.20 -18.06 -35.45
N THR A 571 -3.65 -19.28 -35.19
CA THR A 571 -3.05 -20.51 -35.76
C THR A 571 -3.58 -20.77 -37.18
N LEU A 572 -2.69 -21.09 -38.12
CA LEU A 572 -2.93 -21.17 -39.57
C LEU A 572 -2.56 -22.56 -40.16
N GLY A 573 -2.58 -23.60 -39.32
CA GLY A 573 -2.22 -24.96 -39.72
C GLY A 573 -0.78 -25.06 -40.25
N GLU A 574 -0.62 -25.61 -41.46
CA GLU A 574 0.69 -25.77 -42.13
C GLU A 574 1.42 -24.45 -42.42
N LYS A 575 0.71 -23.32 -42.37
CA LYS A 575 1.29 -21.97 -42.56
C LYS A 575 1.84 -21.37 -41.26
N GLY A 576 1.77 -22.11 -40.15
CA GLY A 576 2.25 -21.68 -38.84
C GLY A 576 1.26 -20.78 -38.10
N CYS A 577 1.68 -19.59 -37.66
CA CYS A 577 0.80 -18.67 -36.93
C CYS A 577 1.12 -17.19 -37.16
N LEU A 578 0.14 -16.34 -36.82
CA LEU A 578 0.25 -14.88 -36.82
C LEU A 578 0.18 -14.37 -35.38
N LEU A 579 1.19 -13.62 -34.93
CA LEU A 579 1.16 -12.81 -33.71
C LEU A 579 0.76 -11.37 -34.03
N VAL A 580 -0.18 -10.81 -33.28
CA VAL A 580 -0.50 -9.38 -33.28
C VAL A 580 -0.58 -8.89 -31.83
N ASN A 581 0.13 -7.81 -31.52
CA ASN A 581 0.01 -7.05 -30.27
C ASN A 581 0.25 -5.54 -30.53
N ALA A 582 0.39 -4.74 -29.47
CA ALA A 582 0.61 -3.29 -29.59
C ALA A 582 1.93 -2.92 -30.30
N ASP A 583 2.95 -3.76 -30.17
CA ASP A 583 4.32 -3.46 -30.61
C ASP A 583 4.69 -4.16 -31.92
N THR A 584 4.09 -5.31 -32.21
CA THR A 584 4.48 -6.17 -33.33
C THR A 584 3.30 -6.84 -34.03
N LYS A 585 3.50 -7.07 -35.34
CA LYS A 585 2.72 -7.96 -36.18
C LYS A 585 3.70 -8.87 -36.91
N GLN A 586 3.67 -10.17 -36.64
CA GLN A 586 4.65 -11.11 -37.18
C GLN A 586 4.04 -12.46 -37.52
N TYR A 587 4.40 -12.96 -38.71
CA TYR A 587 4.14 -14.35 -39.12
C TYR A 587 5.29 -15.26 -38.71
N PHE A 588 4.94 -16.46 -38.28
CA PHE A 588 5.86 -17.54 -37.94
C PHE A 588 5.52 -18.75 -38.80
N ASP A 589 6.50 -19.27 -39.53
CA ASP A 589 6.32 -20.49 -40.31
C ASP A 589 6.12 -21.71 -39.39
N ALA A 590 5.38 -22.71 -39.87
CA ALA A 590 5.27 -23.98 -39.17
C ALA A 590 6.64 -24.69 -39.14
N ALA A 591 6.86 -25.52 -38.11
CA ALA A 591 8.06 -26.35 -38.06
C ALA A 591 8.04 -27.40 -39.18
N ASP A 592 9.18 -27.62 -39.83
CA ASP A 592 9.31 -28.51 -41.00
C ASP A 592 9.29 -29.98 -40.58
N PHE A 593 8.10 -30.57 -40.54
CA PHE A 593 7.85 -31.98 -40.26
C PHE A 593 6.86 -32.57 -41.25
N GLN A 594 7.09 -33.82 -41.66
CA GLN A 594 6.14 -34.55 -42.48
C GLN A 594 4.93 -34.96 -41.63
N ALA A 595 3.74 -34.45 -41.98
CA ALA A 595 2.51 -34.75 -41.25
C ALA A 595 2.05 -36.20 -41.48
N VAL A 596 1.85 -36.92 -40.37
CA VAL A 596 1.23 -38.25 -40.29
C VAL A 596 -0.20 -38.11 -39.76
N ASP A 597 -0.39 -37.35 -38.67
CA ASP A 597 -1.69 -37.09 -38.05
C ASP A 597 -1.67 -35.70 -37.39
N THR A 598 -2.63 -34.83 -37.73
CA THR A 598 -2.68 -33.45 -37.20
C THR A 598 -3.44 -33.32 -35.89
N THR A 599 -3.93 -34.44 -35.34
CA THR A 599 -4.65 -34.49 -34.07
C THR A 599 -3.80 -33.92 -32.93
N ALA A 600 -4.42 -33.12 -32.06
CA ALA A 600 -3.78 -32.46 -30.91
C ALA A 600 -2.63 -31.48 -31.23
N ALA A 601 -2.34 -31.17 -32.50
CA ALA A 601 -1.27 -30.22 -32.86
C ALA A 601 -1.48 -28.82 -32.25
N SER A 602 -2.73 -28.32 -32.26
CA SER A 602 -3.07 -27.05 -31.61
C SER A 602 -2.95 -27.10 -30.09
N ASP A 603 -3.27 -28.25 -29.47
CA ASP A 603 -3.13 -28.42 -28.02
C ASP A 603 -1.63 -28.47 -27.66
N SER A 604 -0.82 -29.18 -28.45
CA SER A 604 0.64 -29.24 -28.32
C SER A 604 1.31 -27.88 -28.47
N PHE A 605 0.88 -27.09 -29.47
CA PHE A 605 1.35 -25.71 -29.64
C PHE A 605 1.13 -24.88 -28.38
N ILE A 606 -0.10 -24.90 -27.84
CA ILE A 606 -0.46 -24.13 -26.65
C ILE A 606 0.26 -24.66 -25.41
N SER A 607 0.39 -25.97 -25.24
CA SER A 607 1.17 -26.58 -24.16
C SER A 607 2.62 -26.09 -24.18
N GLY A 608 3.28 -26.14 -25.34
CA GLY A 608 4.66 -25.68 -25.49
C GLY A 608 4.81 -24.18 -25.24
N LEU A 609 3.90 -23.38 -25.81
CA LEU A 609 3.86 -21.93 -25.62
C LEU A 609 3.79 -21.56 -24.14
N ILE A 610 2.89 -22.17 -23.38
CA ILE A 610 2.65 -21.81 -21.99
C ILE A 610 3.78 -22.30 -21.08
N VAL A 611 4.34 -23.49 -21.34
CA VAL A 611 5.52 -23.97 -20.61
C VAL A 611 6.70 -23.03 -20.83
N ALA A 612 6.98 -22.63 -22.07
CA ALA A 612 8.04 -21.68 -22.37
C ALA A 612 7.84 -20.31 -21.68
N LEU A 613 6.60 -19.79 -21.67
CA LEU A 613 6.26 -18.55 -20.97
C LEU A 613 6.41 -18.68 -19.44
N ALA A 614 6.07 -19.83 -18.86
CA ALA A 614 6.23 -20.13 -17.44
C ALA A 614 7.71 -20.32 -17.04
N GLU A 615 8.56 -20.73 -17.98
CA GLU A 615 10.02 -20.77 -17.82
C GLU A 615 10.70 -19.40 -18.02
N GLY A 616 9.92 -18.34 -18.29
CA GLY A 616 10.42 -16.97 -18.42
C GLY A 616 10.96 -16.60 -19.79
N LYS A 617 10.74 -17.44 -20.81
CA LYS A 617 11.04 -17.09 -22.21
C LYS A 617 10.11 -15.99 -22.68
N ASP A 618 10.58 -15.16 -23.61
CA ASP A 618 9.73 -14.15 -24.22
C ASP A 618 8.65 -14.78 -25.13
N LEU A 619 7.67 -13.99 -25.56
CA LEU A 619 6.56 -14.50 -26.35
C LEU A 619 6.99 -15.06 -27.71
N ILE A 620 8.03 -14.51 -28.33
CA ILE A 620 8.54 -14.94 -29.64
C ILE A 620 9.23 -16.30 -29.50
N GLU A 621 10.09 -16.45 -28.49
CA GLU A 621 10.74 -17.70 -28.13
C GLU A 621 9.70 -18.77 -27.76
N ALA A 622 8.66 -18.39 -27.02
CA ALA A 622 7.59 -19.30 -26.65
C ALA A 622 6.74 -19.75 -27.85
N ILE A 623 6.49 -18.88 -28.83
CA ILE A 623 5.85 -19.26 -30.10
C ILE A 623 6.69 -20.28 -30.87
N ARG A 624 8.01 -20.08 -30.94
CA ARG A 624 8.93 -21.03 -31.60
C ARG A 624 8.93 -22.38 -30.88
N TYR A 625 8.95 -22.37 -29.54
CA TYR A 625 8.86 -23.58 -28.72
C TYR A 625 7.55 -24.34 -28.99
N GLY A 626 6.41 -23.64 -28.97
CA GLY A 626 5.10 -24.21 -29.30
C GLY A 626 5.04 -24.76 -30.73
N SER A 627 5.61 -24.04 -31.69
CA SER A 627 5.66 -24.46 -33.11
C SER A 627 6.45 -25.75 -33.29
N LEU A 628 7.58 -25.88 -32.59
CA LEU A 628 8.37 -27.12 -32.58
C LEU A 628 7.59 -28.28 -31.95
N ALA A 629 6.94 -28.05 -30.81
CA ALA A 629 6.12 -29.08 -30.15
C ALA A 629 4.99 -29.58 -31.06
N ALA A 630 4.30 -28.66 -31.75
CA ALA A 630 3.29 -29.00 -32.74
C ALA A 630 3.86 -29.76 -33.94
N GLY A 631 5.02 -29.35 -34.47
CA GLY A 631 5.72 -30.05 -35.56
C GLY A 631 6.04 -31.51 -35.22
N ILE A 632 6.56 -31.76 -34.02
CA ILE A 632 6.84 -33.12 -33.55
C ILE A 632 5.53 -33.91 -33.37
N THR A 633 4.50 -33.28 -32.82
CA THR A 633 3.17 -33.90 -32.67
C THR A 633 2.61 -34.37 -34.01
N VAL A 634 2.67 -33.54 -35.06
CA VAL A 634 2.10 -33.92 -36.37
C VAL A 634 2.83 -35.08 -37.05
N SER A 635 4.07 -35.36 -36.66
CA SER A 635 4.87 -36.47 -37.19
C SER A 635 4.52 -37.84 -36.60
N ARG A 636 3.55 -37.92 -35.68
CA ARG A 636 3.19 -39.12 -34.91
C ARG A 636 1.67 -39.32 -34.92
N GLU A 637 1.21 -40.56 -34.82
CA GLU A 637 -0.23 -40.86 -34.74
C GLU A 637 -0.82 -40.61 -33.33
N GLY A 638 -2.05 -40.09 -33.28
CA GLY A 638 -2.88 -40.00 -32.07
C GLY A 638 -2.89 -38.63 -31.38
N ALA A 639 -3.69 -38.52 -30.31
CA ALA A 639 -3.82 -37.31 -29.47
C ALA A 639 -2.75 -37.26 -28.35
N GLN A 640 -3.10 -37.61 -27.10
CA GLN A 640 -2.12 -37.61 -26.01
C GLN A 640 -0.84 -38.43 -26.27
N PRO A 641 -0.88 -39.58 -26.97
CA PRO A 641 0.33 -40.34 -27.29
C PRO A 641 1.34 -39.61 -28.20
N SER A 642 0.89 -38.74 -29.10
CA SER A 642 1.76 -38.03 -30.05
C SER A 642 2.45 -36.81 -29.41
N LEU A 643 1.92 -36.28 -28.31
CA LEU A 643 2.48 -35.15 -27.58
C LEU A 643 3.92 -35.43 -27.13
N PRO A 644 4.89 -34.55 -27.46
CA PRO A 644 6.30 -34.74 -27.11
C PRO A 644 6.54 -34.54 -25.61
N ASP A 645 7.60 -35.17 -25.11
CA ASP A 645 8.15 -34.92 -23.79
C ASP A 645 9.37 -33.97 -23.86
N GLN A 646 9.85 -33.54 -22.69
CA GLN A 646 10.96 -32.61 -22.59
C GLN A 646 12.25 -33.14 -23.26
N ASP A 647 12.53 -34.44 -23.14
CA ASP A 647 13.73 -35.05 -23.73
C ASP A 647 13.62 -35.11 -25.25
N THR A 648 12.44 -35.40 -25.79
CA THR A 648 12.17 -35.28 -27.22
C THR A 648 12.42 -33.86 -27.70
N MET A 649 11.90 -32.84 -27.00
CA MET A 649 12.11 -31.44 -27.38
C MET A 649 13.59 -31.08 -27.45
N ARG A 650 14.39 -31.49 -26.46
CA ARG A 650 15.84 -31.22 -26.41
C ARG A 650 16.63 -31.80 -27.60
N ILE A 651 16.13 -32.85 -28.25
CA ILE A 651 16.79 -33.45 -29.42
C ILE A 651 16.63 -32.58 -30.67
N TYR A 652 15.54 -31.82 -30.77
CA TYR A 652 15.18 -31.02 -31.96
C TYR A 652 15.43 -29.52 -31.80
N MET A 653 15.92 -29.08 -30.63
CA MET A 653 16.38 -27.71 -30.35
C MET A 653 17.86 -27.56 -30.64
#